data_AF-A0A226GQ85-F1
#
_entry.id   AF-A0A226GQ85-F1
#
_cell.length_a   1.000
_cell.length_b   1.000
_cell.length_c   1.000
_cell.angle_alpha   90.00
_cell.angle_beta   90.00
_cell.angle_gamma   90.00
#
_symmetry.space_group_name_H-M   'P 1'
#
loop_
_entity.id
_entity.type
_entity.pdbx_description
1 polymer ?
#
loop_
_entity_poly.entity_id
_entity_poly.type
_entity_poly.pdbx_seq_one_letter_code
_entity_poly.pdbx_strand_id
1 'polypeptide(L)'
;MEKEINIKIIGTLTPEVGVAEQYTVKKENEPFEIQPITLGSDWNDPEIKWFVHVRDAGKWRFIDDGKKIGKTVDFTFSEISQDWEEVVIIVHAYGAKDMINIKTQPAAKPKITFIELLDVHKNTPKKAFAYGNWIIARVHCVGMELRPIVVTLWEDDGNDKKNIKIELKNRFIERGFVDARFYLNPMHADLANSKADKGESDEGQFHEYYITAEIEGKAKSQISTENTTVANPLYLEKKLAVKNEISTDIQQQVINSLMMVDVSGEDPDGVWTKKEDTCVCKDFNFHWSNQLTCNERKKVLDVCANLWGEANKKQKASELMSIIHLETAGTFKPSTDNGVDFSGLIQFSDASAKSLGTTRAKLRAMSFIDQMKYVEEYFFKKRALLTTMTDLYLLVLKPNAVGKGSDPTYVVFDENISVPDGDGSNTSSEQRKINIGKEPWVTKYGYASNPSFMKGAEHTQRKKWVYLRQRFEDRYGFIGGKTTVAEVTSELLEKHYNPGANQLFQGECPNRLEEKNKKNSNERAPWMEIAWEEFEKYKGLKEEDSPLKEKIKEYFNEAGYDGDYRGAWCASFVNWCFNKTSLYKNTNSKGAIGARDWGIEGNKYIVGSGKDGWPNGEITDAFIGAVAVIKSHSHVVFIIGLNSKGDYVNLGGNQGSNVTGKQKICLGSMPKSDVLYIMKPKNYIVQEEEKKLPFYDIDEINNSKSTR
;
A
#
# COMPACT_ATOMS: atom_id res chain seq x y z
N MET A 1 -32.38 -59.84 23.38
CA MET A 1 -32.30 -58.94 24.54
C MET A 1 -30.90 -58.34 24.51
N GLU A 2 -30.74 -57.19 23.87
CA GLU A 2 -29.52 -56.40 24.02
C GLU A 2 -29.50 -55.89 25.47
N LYS A 3 -28.39 -56.12 26.19
CA LYS A 3 -28.20 -55.63 27.55
C LYS A 3 -28.15 -54.10 27.49
N GLU A 4 -29.02 -53.43 28.24
CA GLU A 4 -28.98 -51.99 28.47
C GLU A 4 -27.63 -51.62 29.09
N ILE A 5 -26.84 -50.81 28.39
CA ILE A 5 -25.50 -50.41 28.83
C ILE A 5 -25.64 -49.19 29.74
N ASN A 6 -25.43 -49.37 31.04
CA ASN A 6 -25.37 -48.26 31.97
C ASN A 6 -23.97 -47.63 31.99
N ILE A 7 -23.93 -46.31 31.89
CA ILE A 7 -22.71 -45.49 31.92
C ILE A 7 -22.81 -44.45 33.02
N LYS A 8 -21.66 -44.02 33.55
CA LYS A 8 -21.58 -43.00 34.59
C LYS A 8 -20.44 -42.02 34.33
N ILE A 9 -20.71 -40.73 34.50
CA ILE A 9 -19.69 -39.67 34.53
C ILE A 9 -19.04 -39.61 35.93
N ILE A 10 -17.70 -39.56 35.94
CA ILE A 10 -16.88 -39.38 37.14
C ILE A 10 -16.12 -38.06 36.99
N GLY A 11 -16.28 -37.15 37.94
CA GLY A 11 -15.60 -35.85 37.99
C GLY A 11 -16.14 -34.98 39.12
N THR A 12 -15.59 -33.77 39.29
CA THR A 12 -16.07 -32.83 40.31
C THR A 12 -17.41 -32.21 39.93
N LEU A 13 -18.31 -32.06 40.90
CA LEU A 13 -19.59 -31.36 40.72
C LEU A 13 -19.48 -29.85 41.02
N THR A 14 -18.39 -29.45 41.67
CA THR A 14 -18.14 -28.07 42.11
C THR A 14 -16.77 -27.57 41.65
N PRO A 15 -16.53 -27.46 40.33
CA PRO A 15 -15.26 -27.02 39.78
C PRO A 15 -15.00 -25.54 40.09
N GLU A 16 -13.75 -25.20 40.38
CA GLU A 16 -13.29 -23.80 40.51
C GLU A 16 -13.21 -23.15 39.13
N VAL A 17 -13.77 -21.93 38.97
CA VAL A 17 -13.67 -21.21 37.68
C VAL A 17 -12.20 -20.90 37.33
N GLY A 18 -11.84 -21.14 36.08
CA GLY A 18 -10.46 -20.96 35.59
C GLY A 18 -9.48 -22.05 36.02
N VAL A 19 -9.97 -23.21 36.49
CA VAL A 19 -9.20 -24.44 36.73
C VAL A 19 -9.75 -25.54 35.82
N ALA A 20 -8.85 -26.27 35.15
CA ALA A 20 -9.22 -27.41 34.31
C ALA A 20 -9.48 -28.63 35.19
N GLU A 21 -10.63 -29.28 34.99
CA GLU A 21 -11.09 -30.42 35.77
C GLU A 21 -11.36 -31.60 34.85
N GLN A 22 -10.91 -32.78 35.24
CA GLN A 22 -11.01 -33.99 34.43
C GLN A 22 -12.31 -34.75 34.69
N TYR A 23 -12.95 -35.19 33.61
CA TYR A 23 -14.18 -35.97 33.62
C TYR A 23 -13.99 -37.26 32.81
N THR A 24 -14.41 -38.40 33.37
CA THR A 24 -14.27 -39.71 32.74
C THR A 24 -15.61 -40.44 32.69
N VAL A 25 -15.93 -41.09 31.58
CA VAL A 25 -17.09 -41.99 31.46
C VAL A 25 -16.67 -43.43 31.69
N LYS A 26 -17.44 -44.18 32.48
CA LYS A 26 -17.23 -45.63 32.69
C LYS A 26 -18.54 -46.39 32.55
N LYS A 27 -18.46 -47.63 32.07
CA LYS A 27 -19.55 -48.61 32.19
C LYS A 27 -19.62 -49.06 33.66
N GLU A 28 -20.81 -49.16 34.24
CA GLU A 28 -20.97 -49.43 35.69
C GLU A 28 -20.31 -50.75 36.17
N ASN A 29 -19.98 -51.68 35.27
CA ASN A 29 -19.47 -53.02 35.61
C ASN A 29 -18.04 -53.34 35.07
N GLU A 30 -17.25 -52.35 34.64
CA GLU A 30 -15.82 -52.57 34.26
C GLU A 30 -14.89 -52.57 35.51
N PRO A 31 -13.98 -53.56 35.67
CA PRO A 31 -13.02 -53.58 36.76
C PRO A 31 -11.97 -52.46 36.65
N PHE A 32 -11.46 -52.01 37.81
CA PHE A 32 -10.51 -50.91 37.93
C PHE A 32 -9.09 -51.36 37.55
N GLU A 33 -8.61 -51.03 36.35
CA GLU A 33 -7.20 -51.23 36.01
C GLU A 33 -6.33 -50.12 36.63
N ILE A 34 -5.43 -50.53 37.52
CA ILE A 34 -4.38 -49.71 38.11
C ILE A 34 -3.08 -50.04 37.35
N GLN A 35 -2.85 -49.39 36.22
CA GLN A 35 -1.49 -49.27 35.68
C GLN A 35 -1.10 -47.78 35.67
N PRO A 36 0.17 -47.44 35.96
CA PRO A 36 0.62 -46.07 35.84
C PRO A 36 0.54 -45.68 34.36
N ILE A 37 -0.39 -44.78 34.05
CA ILE A 37 -0.60 -44.26 32.70
C ILE A 37 0.67 -43.54 32.28
N THR A 38 1.47 -44.18 31.42
CA THR A 38 2.45 -43.50 30.59
C THR A 38 1.72 -42.42 29.80
N LEU A 39 2.12 -41.16 29.99
CA LEU A 39 1.68 -40.02 29.18
C LEU A 39 2.02 -40.29 27.70
N GLY A 40 1.02 -40.77 26.95
CA GLY A 40 1.11 -41.06 25.54
C GLY A 40 -0.27 -41.25 24.92
N SER A 41 -0.78 -40.18 24.30
CA SER A 41 -1.80 -40.14 23.24
C SER A 41 -3.10 -40.95 23.41
N ASP A 42 -4.17 -40.24 23.76
CA ASP A 42 -5.43 -40.18 23.00
C ASP A 42 -5.97 -41.46 22.37
N TRP A 43 -6.77 -42.21 23.14
CA TRP A 43 -7.87 -42.98 22.55
C TRP A 43 -9.05 -42.03 22.30
N ASN A 44 -8.95 -41.24 21.22
CA ASN A 44 -10.06 -40.50 20.64
C ASN A 44 -11.08 -41.48 20.08
N ASP A 45 -11.94 -42.04 20.95
CA ASP A 45 -13.08 -42.85 20.53
C ASP A 45 -14.19 -41.91 20.04
N PRO A 46 -14.43 -41.82 18.71
CA PRO A 46 -15.41 -40.90 18.14
C PRO A 46 -16.87 -41.26 18.51
N GLU A 47 -17.10 -42.46 19.04
CA GLU A 47 -18.41 -42.89 19.54
C GLU A 47 -18.75 -42.30 20.91
N ILE A 48 -17.74 -41.78 21.64
CA ILE A 48 -17.92 -41.12 22.93
C ILE A 48 -17.86 -39.62 22.74
N LYS A 49 -18.96 -38.91 22.99
CA LYS A 49 -19.08 -37.45 22.79
C LYS A 49 -19.58 -36.75 24.03
N TRP A 50 -18.94 -35.64 24.37
CA TRP A 50 -19.27 -34.82 25.54
C TRP A 50 -19.83 -33.46 25.15
N PHE A 51 -20.85 -33.00 25.84
CA PHE A 51 -21.54 -31.74 25.57
C PHE A 51 -21.72 -30.93 26.86
N VAL A 52 -21.72 -29.61 26.74
CA VAL A 52 -22.03 -28.70 27.86
C VAL A 52 -23.21 -27.82 27.48
N HIS A 53 -24.25 -27.90 28.30
CA HIS A 53 -25.47 -27.11 28.16
C HIS A 53 -25.58 -26.15 29.35
N VAL A 54 -26.06 -24.94 29.08
CA VAL A 54 -26.27 -23.93 30.12
C VAL A 54 -27.67 -23.35 30.01
N ARG A 55 -28.23 -22.99 31.14
CA ARG A 55 -29.49 -22.26 31.23
C ARG A 55 -29.20 -20.84 31.69
N ASP A 56 -29.58 -19.87 30.87
CA ASP A 56 -29.39 -18.45 31.13
C ASP A 56 -30.66 -17.68 30.76
N ALA A 57 -31.23 -16.96 31.74
CA ALA A 57 -32.52 -16.28 31.64
C ALA A 57 -33.65 -17.18 31.13
N GLY A 58 -33.78 -18.38 31.73
CA GLY A 58 -34.79 -19.38 31.36
C GLY A 58 -34.60 -20.06 30.00
N LYS A 59 -33.52 -19.77 29.25
CA LYS A 59 -33.24 -20.37 27.93
C LYS A 59 -32.03 -21.30 27.99
N TRP A 60 -32.18 -22.47 27.39
CA TRP A 60 -31.07 -23.40 27.18
C TRP A 60 -30.20 -22.97 25.99
N ARG A 61 -28.88 -23.03 26.17
CA ARG A 61 -27.87 -22.76 25.13
C ARG A 61 -26.80 -23.85 25.18
N PHE A 62 -26.26 -24.17 24.00
CA PHE A 62 -25.12 -25.08 23.86
C PHE A 62 -23.83 -24.25 23.93
N ILE A 63 -22.88 -24.67 24.76
CA ILE A 63 -21.58 -23.99 24.92
C ILE A 63 -20.45 -24.86 24.36
N ASP A 64 -20.57 -26.19 24.47
CA ASP A 64 -19.73 -27.17 23.78
C ASP A 64 -20.63 -28.12 22.97
N ASP A 65 -20.40 -28.18 21.67
CA ASP A 65 -21.22 -28.85 20.65
C ASP A 65 -20.81 -30.31 20.37
N GLY A 66 -20.01 -30.93 21.24
CA GLY A 66 -19.59 -32.33 21.05
C GLY A 66 -18.21 -32.48 20.45
N LYS A 67 -17.35 -31.45 20.56
CA LYS A 67 -15.98 -31.48 20.04
C LYS A 67 -15.05 -32.34 20.89
N LYS A 68 -15.36 -32.49 22.18
CA LYS A 68 -14.60 -33.34 23.10
C LYS A 68 -15.08 -34.79 22.98
N ILE A 69 -14.16 -35.65 22.57
CA ILE A 69 -14.39 -37.09 22.34
C ILE A 69 -13.48 -37.96 23.20
N GLY A 70 -13.86 -39.22 23.37
CA GLY A 70 -13.07 -40.20 24.12
C GLY A 70 -13.49 -40.37 25.58
N LYS A 71 -12.87 -41.36 26.22
CA LYS A 71 -13.26 -41.84 27.56
C LYS A 71 -13.05 -40.79 28.66
N THR A 72 -12.07 -39.92 28.51
CA THR A 72 -11.70 -38.89 29.49
C THR A 72 -11.50 -37.55 28.79
N VAL A 73 -12.06 -36.48 29.36
CA VAL A 73 -11.99 -35.11 28.83
C VAL A 73 -11.82 -34.09 29.95
N ASP A 74 -11.11 -33.01 29.67
CA ASP A 74 -10.97 -31.90 30.64
C ASP A 74 -11.96 -30.77 30.31
N PHE A 75 -12.63 -30.22 31.32
CA PHE A 75 -13.48 -29.04 31.21
C PHE A 75 -12.97 -27.90 32.10
N THR A 76 -12.97 -26.68 31.56
CA THR A 76 -12.65 -25.46 32.31
C THR A 76 -13.85 -24.52 32.23
N PHE A 77 -14.35 -24.09 33.38
CA PHE A 77 -15.48 -23.15 33.45
C PHE A 77 -14.97 -21.71 33.60
N SER A 78 -15.66 -20.77 32.98
CA SER A 78 -15.28 -19.35 32.99
C SER A 78 -16.02 -18.57 34.08
N GLU A 79 -15.62 -17.33 34.37
CA GLU A 79 -16.24 -16.51 35.44
C GLU A 79 -17.76 -16.40 35.30
N ILE A 80 -18.26 -16.18 34.07
CA ILE A 80 -19.69 -16.05 33.76
C ILE A 80 -20.48 -17.34 34.07
N SER A 81 -19.80 -18.48 34.21
CA SER A 81 -20.44 -19.76 34.54
C SER A 81 -21.00 -19.80 35.97
N GLN A 82 -20.68 -18.81 36.80
CA GLN A 82 -21.29 -18.61 38.12
C GLN A 82 -22.66 -17.91 38.05
N ASP A 83 -22.90 -17.14 36.98
CA ASP A 83 -24.13 -16.39 36.79
C ASP A 83 -25.23 -17.22 36.11
N TRP A 84 -24.88 -18.37 35.55
CA TRP A 84 -25.83 -19.27 34.87
C TRP A 84 -26.75 -19.97 35.89
N GLU A 85 -28.02 -20.12 35.52
CA GLU A 85 -29.03 -20.78 36.36
C GLU A 85 -28.70 -22.26 36.55
N GLU A 86 -28.29 -22.94 35.47
CA GLU A 86 -27.91 -24.34 35.45
C GLU A 86 -26.77 -24.58 34.46
N VAL A 87 -25.84 -25.47 34.80
CA VAL A 87 -24.75 -25.96 33.94
C VAL A 87 -24.78 -27.48 33.95
N VAL A 88 -24.85 -28.11 32.78
CA VAL A 88 -25.01 -29.56 32.65
C VAL A 88 -23.96 -30.11 31.70
N ILE A 89 -23.17 -31.08 32.18
CA ILE A 89 -22.32 -31.91 31.34
C ILE A 89 -23.12 -33.14 30.93
N ILE A 90 -23.07 -33.47 29.65
CA ILE A 90 -23.77 -34.61 29.06
C ILE A 90 -22.73 -35.45 28.31
N VAL A 91 -22.77 -36.77 28.48
CA VAL A 91 -21.97 -37.70 27.67
C VAL A 91 -22.87 -38.65 26.90
N HIS A 92 -22.58 -38.89 25.64
CA HIS A 92 -23.10 -40.00 24.84
C HIS A 92 -21.96 -40.99 24.66
N ALA A 93 -22.10 -42.22 25.17
CA ALA A 93 -21.06 -43.24 25.09
C ALA A 93 -21.69 -44.64 25.01
N TYR A 94 -21.10 -45.53 24.22
CA TYR A 94 -21.53 -46.94 24.15
C TYR A 94 -23.03 -47.14 23.85
N GLY A 95 -23.65 -46.24 23.08
CA GLY A 95 -25.09 -46.27 22.79
C GLY A 95 -26.01 -45.77 23.92
N ALA A 96 -25.44 -45.24 25.02
CA ALA A 96 -26.17 -44.68 26.16
C ALA A 96 -25.84 -43.21 26.40
N LYS A 97 -26.60 -42.55 27.28
CA LYS A 97 -26.43 -41.15 27.68
C LYS A 97 -26.45 -41.02 29.20
N ASP A 98 -25.54 -40.21 29.74
CA ASP A 98 -25.55 -39.78 31.14
C ASP A 98 -25.34 -38.27 31.25
N MET A 99 -25.74 -37.67 32.36
CA MET A 99 -25.60 -36.23 32.61
C MET A 99 -25.37 -35.91 34.09
N ILE A 100 -24.58 -34.88 34.34
CA ILE A 100 -24.32 -34.34 35.68
C ILE A 100 -24.52 -32.82 35.69
N ASN A 101 -25.09 -32.33 36.79
CA ASN A 101 -25.23 -30.90 37.04
C ASN A 101 -23.98 -30.36 37.73
N ILE A 102 -23.48 -29.26 37.21
CA ILE A 102 -22.29 -28.57 37.68
C ILE A 102 -22.68 -27.28 38.37
N LYS A 103 -22.12 -27.04 39.56
CA LYS A 103 -22.23 -25.78 40.27
C LYS A 103 -20.85 -25.21 40.52
N THR A 104 -20.43 -24.29 39.67
CA THR A 104 -19.11 -23.67 39.74
C THR A 104 -18.91 -22.91 41.05
N GLN A 105 -17.66 -22.82 41.51
CA GLN A 105 -17.26 -22.02 42.67
C GLN A 105 -16.31 -20.89 42.27
N PRO A 106 -16.31 -19.75 43.00
CA PRO A 106 -15.44 -18.62 42.71
C PRO A 106 -13.96 -19.00 42.73
N ALA A 107 -13.16 -18.32 41.89
CA ALA A 107 -11.71 -18.52 41.88
C ALA A 107 -11.10 -18.13 43.23
N ALA A 108 -10.25 -19.00 43.77
CA ALA A 108 -9.55 -18.77 45.02
C ALA A 108 -8.56 -17.60 44.92
N LYS A 109 -8.04 -17.31 43.73
CA LYS A 109 -7.14 -16.18 43.45
C LYS A 109 -7.55 -15.45 42.16
N PRO A 110 -7.64 -14.10 42.19
CA PRO A 110 -7.93 -13.32 41.00
C PRO A 110 -6.77 -13.40 40.02
N LYS A 111 -7.05 -13.77 38.77
CA LYS A 111 -6.03 -13.92 37.73
C LYS A 111 -6.61 -13.72 36.33
N ILE A 112 -5.76 -13.28 35.42
CA ILE A 112 -6.02 -13.36 33.99
C ILE A 112 -5.79 -14.83 33.58
N THR A 113 -6.73 -15.44 32.86
CA THR A 113 -6.68 -16.86 32.52
C THR A 113 -6.03 -17.09 31.17
N PHE A 114 -6.56 -16.49 30.10
CA PHE A 114 -6.02 -16.58 28.75
C PHE A 114 -6.49 -15.40 27.88
N ILE A 115 -5.88 -15.25 26.71
CA ILE A 115 -6.25 -14.25 25.70
C ILE A 115 -6.66 -14.98 24.43
N GLU A 116 -7.84 -14.67 23.91
CA GLU A 116 -8.33 -15.15 22.62
C GLU A 116 -8.16 -14.07 21.56
N LEU A 117 -7.60 -14.43 20.39
CA LEU A 117 -7.53 -13.54 19.23
C LEU A 117 -8.73 -13.77 18.32
N LEU A 118 -9.46 -12.70 18.02
CA LEU A 118 -10.70 -12.71 17.27
C LEU A 118 -10.63 -11.73 16.09
N ASP A 119 -11.40 -12.01 15.04
CA ASP A 119 -11.59 -11.10 13.92
C ASP A 119 -12.51 -9.91 14.28
N VAL A 120 -12.74 -9.01 13.32
CA VAL A 120 -13.60 -7.82 13.51
C VAL A 120 -15.06 -8.17 13.86
N HIS A 121 -15.49 -9.39 13.54
CA HIS A 121 -16.82 -9.93 13.81
C HIS A 121 -16.86 -10.74 15.11
N LYS A 122 -15.77 -10.78 15.89
CA LYS A 122 -15.61 -11.53 17.13
C LYS A 122 -15.65 -13.05 16.96
N ASN A 123 -15.25 -13.54 15.79
CA ASN A 123 -15.10 -14.98 15.54
C ASN A 123 -13.62 -15.38 15.60
N THR A 124 -13.37 -16.65 15.95
CA THR A 124 -12.04 -17.23 15.83
C THR A 124 -11.59 -17.19 14.35
N PRO A 125 -10.42 -16.61 14.04
CA PRO A 125 -9.96 -16.46 12.66
C PRO A 125 -9.79 -17.81 11.97
N LYS A 126 -10.40 -17.96 10.79
CA LYS A 126 -10.18 -19.14 9.92
C LYS A 126 -8.97 -18.99 8.99
N LYS A 127 -8.41 -17.78 8.91
CA LYS A 127 -7.25 -17.40 8.10
C LYS A 127 -6.31 -16.56 8.95
N ALA A 128 -5.03 -16.56 8.61
CA ALA A 128 -4.04 -15.71 9.25
C ALA A 128 -4.42 -14.23 9.13
N PHE A 129 -4.04 -13.43 10.12
CA PHE A 129 -4.25 -12.00 10.08
C PHE A 129 -3.36 -11.36 9.00
N ALA A 130 -3.79 -10.21 8.48
CA ALA A 130 -3.08 -9.48 7.44
C ALA A 130 -3.04 -8.00 7.79
N TYR A 131 -2.00 -7.31 7.33
CA TYR A 131 -1.99 -5.85 7.39
C TYR A 131 -3.23 -5.27 6.71
N GLY A 132 -3.81 -4.25 7.33
CA GLY A 132 -5.09 -3.67 6.96
C GLY A 132 -6.30 -4.25 7.70
N ASN A 133 -6.13 -5.30 8.51
CA ASN A 133 -7.21 -5.90 9.31
C ASN A 133 -7.18 -5.45 10.78
N TRP A 134 -8.30 -5.69 11.47
CA TRP A 134 -8.42 -5.53 12.92
C TRP A 134 -8.19 -6.86 13.63
N ILE A 135 -7.41 -6.83 14.71
CA ILE A 135 -7.29 -7.91 15.70
C ILE A 135 -8.06 -7.49 16.95
N ILE A 136 -8.95 -8.36 17.44
CA ILE A 136 -9.61 -8.19 18.73
C ILE A 136 -8.98 -9.18 19.71
N ALA A 137 -8.34 -8.68 20.76
CA ALA A 137 -7.90 -9.46 21.90
C ALA A 137 -9.01 -9.52 22.94
N ARG A 138 -9.60 -10.70 23.14
CA ARG A 138 -10.49 -10.97 24.26
C ARG A 138 -9.70 -11.56 25.42
N VAL A 139 -9.57 -10.79 26.48
CA VAL A 139 -8.83 -11.19 27.68
C VAL A 139 -9.81 -11.81 28.67
N HIS A 140 -9.68 -13.10 28.95
CA HIS A 140 -10.49 -13.81 29.93
C HIS A 140 -9.86 -13.73 31.32
N CYS A 141 -10.70 -13.50 32.34
CA CYS A 141 -10.26 -13.29 33.71
C CYS A 141 -11.21 -13.98 34.69
N VAL A 142 -10.71 -14.32 35.88
CA VAL A 142 -11.52 -14.82 37.00
C VAL A 142 -11.30 -14.01 38.26
N GLY A 143 -12.35 -13.73 39.03
CA GLY A 143 -12.30 -12.94 40.26
C GLY A 143 -11.83 -11.49 40.11
N MET A 144 -11.94 -10.90 38.91
CA MET A 144 -11.33 -9.61 38.56
C MET A 144 -12.31 -8.55 38.05
N GLU A 145 -13.59 -8.68 38.38
CA GLU A 145 -14.64 -7.74 37.96
C GLU A 145 -14.30 -6.28 38.28
N LEU A 146 -14.53 -5.38 37.31
CA LEU A 146 -14.24 -3.94 37.33
C LEU A 146 -12.76 -3.57 37.61
N ARG A 147 -11.84 -4.53 37.58
CA ARG A 147 -10.40 -4.21 37.74
C ARG A 147 -9.81 -3.70 36.42
N PRO A 148 -8.92 -2.69 36.50
CA PRO A 148 -8.20 -2.21 35.33
C PRO A 148 -7.11 -3.21 34.92
N ILE A 149 -7.02 -3.43 33.61
CA ILE A 149 -5.94 -4.17 32.95
C ILE A 149 -5.35 -3.34 31.83
N VAL A 150 -4.11 -3.65 31.50
CA VAL A 150 -3.36 -3.08 30.38
C VAL A 150 -3.21 -4.17 29.34
N VAL A 151 -3.70 -3.91 28.12
CA VAL A 151 -3.56 -4.81 26.97
C VAL A 151 -2.66 -4.14 25.94
N THR A 152 -1.61 -4.84 25.51
CA THR A 152 -0.58 -4.28 24.63
C THR A 152 -0.36 -5.20 23.43
N LEU A 153 -0.37 -4.62 22.23
CA LEU A 153 0.06 -5.28 20.99
C LEU A 153 1.56 -5.10 20.81
N TRP A 154 2.24 -6.21 20.59
CA TRP A 154 3.66 -6.28 20.33
C TRP A 154 3.93 -6.91 18.98
N GLU A 155 5.06 -6.53 18.40
CA GLU A 155 5.68 -7.17 17.26
C GLU A 155 6.97 -7.84 17.76
N ASP A 156 7.14 -9.12 17.43
CA ASP A 156 8.18 -10.03 17.92
C ASP A 156 9.24 -10.26 16.87
N ASP A 157 10.47 -9.87 17.21
CA ASP A 157 11.66 -9.93 16.35
C ASP A 157 12.57 -11.12 16.75
N GLY A 158 11.99 -12.18 17.30
CA GLY A 158 12.69 -13.43 17.65
C GLY A 158 13.73 -13.33 18.77
N ASN A 159 13.81 -12.20 19.48
CA ASN A 159 14.73 -12.00 20.61
C ASN A 159 14.17 -10.97 21.62
N ASP A 160 13.87 -11.42 22.85
CA ASP A 160 13.12 -10.71 23.92
C ASP A 160 13.55 -9.25 24.23
N LYS A 161 14.75 -8.83 23.80
CA LYS A 161 15.30 -7.49 24.05
C LYS A 161 14.95 -6.45 22.97
N LYS A 162 14.27 -6.83 21.89
CA LYS A 162 14.00 -5.94 20.75
C LYS A 162 12.51 -5.76 20.41
N ASN A 163 11.61 -6.48 21.07
CA ASN A 163 10.17 -6.49 20.76
C ASN A 163 9.58 -5.07 20.74
N ILE A 164 8.84 -4.77 19.68
CA ILE A 164 8.34 -3.42 19.43
C ILE A 164 6.95 -3.28 20.03
N LYS A 165 6.78 -2.31 20.93
CA LYS A 165 5.45 -1.94 21.42
C LYS A 165 4.72 -1.13 20.36
N ILE A 166 3.65 -1.70 19.79
CA ILE A 166 2.87 -1.06 18.73
C ILE A 166 1.81 -0.15 19.31
N GLU A 167 0.98 -0.68 20.19
CA GLU A 167 -0.15 0.06 20.77
C GLU A 167 -0.52 -0.52 22.15
N LEU A 168 -0.89 0.34 23.09
CA LEU A 168 -1.26 -0.01 24.46
C LEU A 168 -2.66 0.54 24.79
N LYS A 169 -3.48 -0.26 25.47
CA LYS A 169 -4.87 0.09 25.81
C LYS A 169 -5.20 -0.28 27.26
N ASN A 170 -5.70 0.69 28.01
CA ASN A 170 -6.28 0.47 29.33
C ASN A 170 -7.74 0.05 29.21
N ARG A 171 -8.16 -0.97 29.97
CA ARG A 171 -9.48 -1.58 29.91
C ARG A 171 -9.95 -2.01 31.30
N PHE A 172 -11.26 -2.08 31.50
CA PHE A 172 -11.88 -2.59 32.73
C PHE A 172 -12.59 -3.91 32.41
N ILE A 173 -12.44 -4.89 33.30
CA ILE A 173 -13.05 -6.21 33.14
C ILE A 173 -14.54 -6.13 33.46
N GLU A 174 -15.35 -6.73 32.60
CA GLU A 174 -16.79 -6.86 32.80
C GLU A 174 -17.22 -8.29 32.50
N ARG A 175 -17.96 -8.91 33.43
CA ARG A 175 -18.49 -10.28 33.30
C ARG A 175 -17.42 -11.32 32.94
N GLY A 176 -16.22 -11.16 33.51
CA GLY A 176 -15.12 -12.12 33.34
C GLY A 176 -14.31 -12.01 32.05
N PHE A 177 -14.54 -11.00 31.21
CA PHE A 177 -13.65 -10.76 30.07
C PHE A 177 -13.59 -9.26 29.67
N VAL A 178 -12.70 -8.93 28.74
CA VAL A 178 -12.72 -7.63 28.07
C VAL A 178 -12.12 -7.70 26.66
N ASP A 179 -12.69 -6.93 25.73
CA ASP A 179 -12.24 -6.85 24.34
C ASP A 179 -11.36 -5.59 24.11
N ALA A 180 -10.14 -5.78 23.63
CA ALA A 180 -9.25 -4.73 23.14
C ALA A 180 -9.03 -4.88 21.63
N ARG A 181 -9.24 -3.80 20.85
CA ARG A 181 -9.16 -3.85 19.38
C ARG A 181 -7.94 -3.09 18.87
N PHE A 182 -7.12 -3.73 18.03
CA PHE A 182 -5.91 -3.19 17.44
C PHE A 182 -5.99 -3.23 15.92
N TYR A 183 -5.48 -2.21 15.24
CA TYR A 183 -5.42 -2.16 13.78
C TYR A 183 -4.01 -2.49 13.30
N LEU A 184 -3.86 -3.53 12.48
CA LEU A 184 -2.58 -3.88 11.86
C LEU A 184 -2.28 -2.90 10.72
N ASN A 185 -1.72 -1.74 11.06
CA ASN A 185 -1.41 -0.71 10.09
C ASN A 185 -0.30 -1.19 9.12
N PRO A 186 -0.52 -1.19 7.79
CA PRO A 186 0.52 -1.54 6.82
C PRO A 186 1.81 -0.71 6.94
N MET A 187 1.74 0.52 7.47
CA MET A 187 2.93 1.35 7.73
C MET A 187 3.83 0.80 8.84
N HIS A 188 3.34 -0.13 9.67
CA HIS A 188 4.15 -0.80 10.68
C HIS A 188 4.96 -1.97 10.10
N ALA A 189 4.73 -2.35 8.84
CA ALA A 189 5.56 -3.36 8.16
C ALA A 189 7.01 -2.88 7.96
N ASP A 190 7.21 -1.59 7.67
CA ASP A 190 8.57 -1.00 7.62
C ASP A 190 9.20 -0.96 9.01
N LEU A 191 8.38 -0.76 10.05
CA LEU A 191 8.84 -0.70 11.45
C LEU A 191 9.28 -2.08 11.96
N ALA A 192 8.52 -3.14 11.65
CA ALA A 192 8.89 -4.52 11.90
C ALA A 192 10.22 -4.85 11.19
N ASN A 193 10.26 -4.75 9.85
CA ASN A 193 11.47 -4.99 9.05
C ASN A 193 12.72 -4.17 9.44
N SER A 194 12.58 -3.05 10.16
CA SER A 194 13.71 -2.26 10.65
C SER A 194 14.56 -2.95 11.74
N LYS A 195 14.09 -4.08 12.28
CA LYS A 195 14.76 -4.80 13.37
C LYS A 195 15.44 -6.10 12.98
N ALA A 196 15.24 -6.53 11.72
CA ALA A 196 15.96 -7.60 11.05
C ALA A 196 17.46 -7.64 11.39
N ASP A 197 18.00 -8.84 11.55
CA ASP A 197 19.38 -9.04 11.98
C ASP A 197 20.39 -8.37 11.05
N LYS A 198 21.53 -7.95 11.61
CA LYS A 198 22.58 -7.22 10.87
C LYS A 198 23.04 -8.04 9.66
N GLY A 199 22.59 -7.65 8.46
CA GLY A 199 22.90 -8.32 7.20
C GLY A 199 21.65 -8.77 6.41
N GLU A 200 20.47 -8.69 7.01
CA GLU A 200 19.18 -8.98 6.37
C GLU A 200 18.41 -7.68 6.09
N SER A 201 17.60 -7.70 5.03
CA SER A 201 16.83 -6.54 4.54
C SER A 201 15.42 -6.46 5.12
N ASP A 202 14.95 -7.56 5.68
CA ASP A 202 13.58 -7.82 6.13
C ASP A 202 13.61 -9.03 7.09
N GLU A 203 12.60 -9.17 7.94
CA GLU A 203 12.48 -10.23 8.96
C GLU A 203 11.97 -11.56 8.40
N GLY A 204 12.00 -11.73 7.08
CA GLY A 204 11.47 -12.91 6.41
C GLY A 204 10.00 -12.80 6.03
N GLN A 205 9.42 -13.94 5.64
CA GLN A 205 8.12 -14.03 4.96
C GLN A 205 6.92 -13.56 5.80
N PHE A 206 7.06 -13.58 7.11
CA PHE A 206 6.00 -13.26 8.05
C PHE A 206 6.58 -12.41 9.17
N HIS A 207 5.82 -11.40 9.62
CA HIS A 207 6.06 -10.75 10.90
C HIS A 207 5.26 -11.46 11.98
N GLU A 208 5.77 -11.48 13.19
CA GLU A 208 5.14 -12.15 14.32
C GLU A 208 4.55 -11.13 15.29
N TYR A 209 3.26 -11.21 15.55
CA TYR A 209 2.58 -10.32 16.50
C TYR A 209 2.06 -11.11 17.68
N TYR A 210 2.17 -10.55 18.88
CA TYR A 210 1.54 -11.13 20.07
C TYR A 210 0.95 -10.05 20.95
N ILE A 211 0.02 -10.47 21.80
CA ILE A 211 -0.68 -9.56 22.70
C ILE A 211 -0.42 -9.99 24.13
N THR A 212 -0.03 -9.02 24.95
CA THR A 212 0.10 -9.21 26.39
C THR A 212 -1.04 -8.54 27.13
N ALA A 213 -1.52 -9.15 28.19
CA ALA A 213 -2.42 -8.53 29.14
C ALA A 213 -1.85 -8.63 30.56
N GLU A 214 -1.89 -7.54 31.32
CA GLU A 214 -1.46 -7.50 32.72
C GLU A 214 -2.41 -6.67 33.57
N ILE A 215 -2.45 -6.96 34.87
CA ILE A 215 -3.15 -6.12 35.84
C ILE A 215 -2.36 -4.83 35.99
N GLU A 216 -3.06 -3.69 35.92
CA GLU A 216 -2.42 -2.38 36.03
C GLU A 216 -1.56 -2.29 37.31
N GLY A 217 -0.28 -1.97 37.13
CA GLY A 217 0.69 -1.87 38.23
C GLY A 217 1.24 -3.20 38.76
N LYS A 218 0.91 -4.35 38.15
CA LYS A 218 1.41 -5.68 38.55
C LYS A 218 1.98 -6.46 37.35
N ALA A 219 3.17 -6.08 36.89
CA ALA A 219 3.84 -6.76 35.77
C ALA A 219 3.98 -8.29 35.93
N LYS A 220 4.07 -8.81 37.17
CA LYS A 220 4.09 -10.27 37.45
C LYS A 220 2.80 -11.02 37.09
N SER A 221 1.72 -10.31 36.76
CA SER A 221 0.43 -10.87 36.32
C SER A 221 0.28 -10.93 34.81
N GLN A 222 1.33 -10.56 34.07
CA GLN A 222 1.32 -10.54 32.62
C GLN A 222 1.17 -11.96 32.06
N ILE A 223 0.26 -12.10 31.10
CA ILE A 223 0.14 -13.27 30.23
C ILE A 223 0.26 -12.81 28.78
N SER A 224 0.72 -13.69 27.89
CA SER A 224 0.85 -13.44 26.45
C SER A 224 0.06 -14.46 25.64
N THR A 225 -0.34 -14.06 24.44
CA THR A 225 -0.72 -15.01 23.39
C THR A 225 0.53 -15.68 22.82
N GLU A 226 0.33 -16.79 22.12
CA GLU A 226 1.28 -17.25 21.10
C GLU A 226 1.41 -16.20 19.99
N ASN A 227 2.51 -16.28 19.23
CA ASN A 227 2.72 -15.43 18.07
C ASN A 227 1.68 -15.73 16.98
N THR A 228 1.12 -14.69 16.40
CA THR A 228 0.31 -14.76 15.20
C THR A 228 1.09 -14.20 14.02
N THR A 229 1.20 -15.00 12.96
CA THR A 229 1.94 -14.63 11.76
C THR A 229 1.10 -13.71 10.88
N VAL A 230 1.71 -12.62 10.46
CA VAL A 230 1.14 -11.65 9.53
C VAL A 230 2.07 -11.60 8.33
N ALA A 231 1.56 -11.96 7.14
CA ALA A 231 2.35 -11.96 5.91
C ALA A 231 3.07 -10.61 5.75
N ASN A 232 4.40 -10.66 5.61
CA ASN A 232 5.22 -9.49 5.39
C ASN A 232 5.04 -9.04 3.93
N PRO A 233 4.36 -7.91 3.67
CA PRO A 233 4.10 -7.46 2.30
C PRO A 233 5.37 -6.96 1.60
N LEU A 234 6.48 -6.84 2.33
CA LEU A 234 7.77 -6.35 1.85
C LEU A 234 8.82 -7.47 1.72
N TYR A 235 8.48 -8.71 2.09
CA TYR A 235 9.38 -9.85 1.96
C TYR A 235 9.69 -10.21 0.50
N LEU A 236 10.97 -10.44 0.21
CA LEU A 236 11.44 -10.93 -1.06
C LEU A 236 12.16 -12.27 -0.87
N GLU A 237 11.58 -13.35 -1.38
CA GLU A 237 12.14 -14.69 -1.25
C GLU A 237 13.53 -14.80 -1.91
N LYS A 238 14.56 -15.07 -1.10
CA LYS A 238 15.92 -15.31 -1.58
C LYS A 238 16.01 -16.75 -2.12
N LYS A 239 16.01 -16.92 -3.44
CA LYS A 239 16.29 -18.22 -4.07
C LYS A 239 17.72 -18.67 -3.77
N LEU A 240 17.86 -19.75 -3.00
CA LEU A 240 19.10 -20.51 -2.89
C LEU A 240 19.35 -21.28 -4.19
N ALA A 241 20.50 -21.02 -4.82
CA ALA A 241 20.93 -21.75 -5.99
C ALA A 241 21.41 -23.16 -5.58
N VAL A 242 20.57 -24.17 -5.79
CA VAL A 242 20.99 -25.57 -5.72
C VAL A 242 21.82 -25.87 -6.96
N LYS A 243 23.06 -26.36 -6.75
CA LYS A 243 23.95 -26.77 -7.84
C LYS A 243 23.41 -28.03 -8.51
N ASN A 244 23.32 -28.01 -9.83
CA ASN A 244 23.03 -29.19 -10.65
C ASN A 244 24.28 -30.08 -10.76
N GLU A 245 24.48 -30.99 -9.82
CA GLU A 245 25.37 -32.14 -10.01
C GLU A 245 24.60 -33.44 -9.75
N ILE A 246 24.66 -34.37 -10.70
CA ILE A 246 24.01 -35.69 -10.63
C ILE A 246 24.77 -36.53 -9.60
N SER A 247 24.15 -36.79 -8.45
CA SER A 247 24.68 -37.68 -7.42
C SER A 247 24.16 -39.12 -7.60
N THR A 248 25.04 -40.11 -7.41
CA THR A 248 24.81 -41.56 -7.65
C THR A 248 24.04 -42.28 -6.55
N ASP A 249 23.19 -41.59 -5.78
CA ASP A 249 22.49 -42.19 -4.63
C ASP A 249 21.00 -42.48 -4.94
N ILE A 250 20.63 -43.76 -4.83
CA ILE A 250 19.30 -44.30 -5.20
C ILE A 250 18.20 -43.76 -4.28
N GLN A 251 18.51 -43.34 -3.04
CA GLN A 251 17.49 -42.76 -2.15
C GLN A 251 17.02 -41.36 -2.58
N GLN A 252 17.90 -40.55 -3.19
CA GLN A 252 17.52 -39.23 -3.70
C GLN A 252 16.65 -39.33 -4.96
N GLN A 253 16.82 -40.39 -5.76
CA GLN A 253 15.95 -40.67 -6.90
C GLN A 253 14.53 -41.07 -6.47
N VAL A 254 14.37 -41.78 -5.35
CA VAL A 254 13.03 -42.14 -4.83
C VAL A 254 12.29 -40.91 -4.28
N ILE A 255 12.98 -39.99 -3.62
CA ILE A 255 12.39 -38.70 -3.17
C ILE A 255 11.99 -37.84 -4.38
N ASN A 256 12.82 -37.77 -5.41
CA ASN A 256 12.50 -37.04 -6.64
C ASN A 256 11.39 -37.72 -7.46
N SER A 257 11.27 -39.06 -7.41
CA SER A 257 10.18 -39.78 -8.09
C SER A 257 8.84 -39.70 -7.35
N LEU A 258 8.85 -39.55 -6.02
CA LEU A 258 7.62 -39.37 -5.21
C LEU A 258 7.03 -37.96 -5.31
N MET A 259 7.75 -36.99 -5.89
CA MET A 259 7.25 -35.64 -6.16
C MET A 259 6.68 -35.45 -7.58
N MET A 260 6.49 -36.52 -8.35
CA MET A 260 5.70 -36.44 -9.59
C MET A 260 4.21 -36.51 -9.24
N VAL A 261 3.56 -35.33 -9.20
CA VAL A 261 2.10 -35.26 -9.27
C VAL A 261 1.68 -35.33 -10.74
N ASP A 262 0.91 -36.37 -11.03
CA ASP A 262 0.22 -36.65 -12.27
C ASP A 262 -0.62 -35.45 -12.75
N VAL A 263 -0.31 -34.95 -13.94
CA VAL A 263 -1.09 -33.92 -14.63
C VAL A 263 -2.01 -34.61 -15.64
N SER A 264 -2.84 -35.53 -15.17
CA SER A 264 -3.93 -36.10 -15.94
C SER A 264 -5.14 -36.43 -15.05
N GLY A 265 -5.93 -35.40 -14.77
CA GLY A 265 -7.22 -35.54 -14.09
C GLY A 265 -8.00 -34.23 -14.16
N GLU A 266 -9.07 -34.23 -14.94
CA GLU A 266 -10.01 -33.11 -15.10
C GLU A 266 -10.62 -32.70 -13.75
N ASP A 267 -10.52 -31.42 -13.39
CA ASP A 267 -11.22 -30.81 -12.24
C ASP A 267 -12.66 -30.42 -12.65
N PRO A 268 -13.71 -30.96 -12.01
CA PRO A 268 -15.10 -30.73 -12.40
C PRO A 268 -15.72 -29.37 -11.99
N ASP A 269 -15.11 -28.56 -11.12
CA ASP A 269 -15.79 -27.40 -10.51
C ASP A 269 -14.98 -26.07 -10.55
N GLY A 270 -14.35 -25.80 -11.69
CA GLY A 270 -13.37 -24.73 -11.90
C GLY A 270 -13.64 -23.36 -11.27
N VAL A 271 -12.83 -22.99 -10.26
CA VAL A 271 -12.52 -21.60 -9.88
C VAL A 271 -11.09 -21.49 -9.32
N TRP A 272 -10.06 -21.72 -10.14
CA TRP A 272 -8.72 -21.15 -9.96
C TRP A 272 -8.06 -20.95 -11.33
N THR A 273 -8.43 -19.87 -12.01
CA THR A 273 -7.64 -19.39 -13.15
C THR A 273 -6.48 -18.54 -12.65
N LYS A 274 -5.25 -18.96 -13.02
CA LYS A 274 -4.08 -18.08 -13.08
C LYS A 274 -4.49 -16.79 -13.82
N LYS A 275 -4.37 -15.62 -13.18
CA LYS A 275 -4.41 -14.35 -13.90
C LYS A 275 -2.98 -13.88 -14.17
N GLU A 276 -2.57 -14.11 -15.41
CA GLU A 276 -1.49 -13.40 -16.09
C GLU A 276 -1.70 -11.87 -16.02
N ASP A 277 -0.61 -11.10 -16.07
CA ASP A 277 -0.56 -9.64 -16.19
C ASP A 277 -1.47 -9.14 -17.33
N THR A 278 -2.72 -8.88 -17.00
CA THR A 278 -3.75 -8.38 -17.90
C THR A 278 -3.93 -6.90 -17.58
N CYS A 279 -3.75 -6.03 -18.57
CA CYS A 279 -3.86 -4.60 -18.36
C CYS A 279 -5.26 -4.21 -17.82
N VAL A 280 -5.29 -3.81 -16.55
CA VAL A 280 -6.49 -3.47 -15.76
C VAL A 280 -6.90 -2.00 -15.95
N CYS A 281 -6.15 -1.22 -16.75
CA CYS A 281 -6.35 0.23 -16.85
C CYS A 281 -7.71 0.64 -17.44
N LYS A 282 -8.29 -0.20 -18.32
CA LYS A 282 -9.67 -0.01 -18.82
C LYS A 282 -10.71 -0.35 -17.75
N ASP A 283 -10.43 -1.30 -16.88
CA ASP A 283 -11.33 -1.70 -15.78
C ASP A 283 -11.44 -0.61 -14.70
N PHE A 284 -10.47 0.31 -14.66
CA PHE A 284 -10.48 1.49 -13.80
C PHE A 284 -11.25 2.69 -14.39
N ASN A 285 -12.14 2.48 -15.35
CA ASN A 285 -12.96 3.56 -15.91
C ASN A 285 -14.09 4.01 -14.96
N PHE A 286 -14.22 5.33 -14.86
CA PHE A 286 -15.26 6.14 -14.23
C PHE A 286 -15.29 7.51 -14.91
N HIS A 287 -16.24 8.39 -14.59
CA HIS A 287 -16.38 9.68 -15.28
C HIS A 287 -15.08 10.51 -15.18
N TRP A 288 -14.70 11.16 -16.28
CA TRP A 288 -13.44 11.92 -16.41
C TRP A 288 -12.14 11.10 -16.36
N SER A 289 -12.21 9.78 -16.49
CA SER A 289 -11.04 8.89 -16.50
C SER A 289 -9.98 9.21 -17.57
N ASN A 290 -10.35 9.87 -18.67
CA ASN A 290 -9.39 10.27 -19.70
C ASN A 290 -8.47 11.43 -19.28
N GLN A 291 -8.81 12.15 -18.21
CA GLN A 291 -8.00 13.24 -17.65
C GLN A 291 -6.88 12.74 -16.72
N LEU A 292 -6.90 11.45 -16.41
CA LEU A 292 -6.01 10.83 -15.43
C LEU A 292 -5.09 9.80 -16.09
N THR A 293 -3.96 9.53 -15.46
CA THR A 293 -3.12 8.36 -15.74
C THR A 293 -3.75 7.10 -15.15
N CYS A 294 -3.25 5.91 -15.53
CA CYS A 294 -3.75 4.65 -14.97
C CYS A 294 -3.55 4.54 -13.45
N ASN A 295 -2.42 5.02 -12.94
CA ASN A 295 -2.14 5.02 -11.50
C ASN A 295 -3.02 6.00 -10.73
N GLU A 296 -3.29 7.18 -11.30
CA GLU A 296 -4.24 8.13 -10.70
C GLU A 296 -5.66 7.57 -10.70
N ARG A 297 -6.10 6.91 -11.79
CA ARG A 297 -7.41 6.22 -11.82
C ARG A 297 -7.52 5.16 -10.74
N LYS A 298 -6.51 4.30 -10.62
CA LYS A 298 -6.45 3.30 -9.56
C LYS A 298 -6.54 3.95 -8.18
N LYS A 299 -5.75 5.00 -7.94
CA LYS A 299 -5.74 5.72 -6.66
C LYS A 299 -7.12 6.32 -6.31
N VAL A 300 -7.84 6.90 -7.27
CA VAL A 300 -9.19 7.41 -7.04
C VAL A 300 -10.15 6.28 -6.64
N LEU A 301 -10.08 5.13 -7.31
CA LEU A 301 -10.90 3.97 -6.98
C LEU A 301 -10.57 3.40 -5.60
N ASP A 302 -9.29 3.32 -5.25
CA ASP A 302 -8.85 2.86 -3.93
C ASP A 302 -9.37 3.79 -2.82
N VAL A 303 -9.24 5.12 -3.01
CA VAL A 303 -9.80 6.12 -2.08
C VAL A 303 -11.32 5.97 -1.94
N CYS A 304 -12.03 5.79 -3.06
CA CYS A 304 -13.48 5.63 -3.03
C CYS A 304 -13.92 4.31 -2.41
N ALA A 305 -13.16 3.23 -2.60
CA ALA A 305 -13.40 1.94 -1.97
C ALA A 305 -13.18 2.01 -0.44
N ASN A 306 -12.13 2.70 0.01
CA ASN A 306 -11.87 2.91 1.44
C ASN A 306 -12.98 3.72 2.12
N LEU A 307 -13.47 4.77 1.45
CA LEU A 307 -14.47 5.67 2.02
C LEU A 307 -15.88 5.06 2.00
N TRP A 308 -16.26 4.42 0.88
CA TRP A 308 -17.66 4.03 0.59
C TRP A 308 -17.85 2.57 0.20
N GLY A 309 -16.80 1.75 0.26
CA GLY A 309 -16.83 0.31 -0.01
C GLY A 309 -16.60 -0.04 -1.49
N GLU A 310 -16.08 -1.25 -1.71
CA GLU A 310 -15.76 -1.81 -3.03
C GLU A 310 -16.93 -1.76 -4.01
N ALA A 311 -18.15 -2.06 -3.54
CA ALA A 311 -19.35 -2.05 -4.38
C ALA A 311 -19.67 -0.66 -4.98
N ASN A 312 -19.35 0.42 -4.25
CA ASN A 312 -19.72 1.79 -4.63
C ASN A 312 -18.57 2.57 -5.29
N LYS A 313 -17.36 2.00 -5.36
CA LYS A 313 -16.14 2.75 -5.67
C LYS A 313 -16.17 3.48 -7.02
N LYS A 314 -16.74 2.86 -8.07
CA LYS A 314 -16.82 3.49 -9.41
C LYS A 314 -17.82 4.64 -9.45
N GLN A 315 -19.00 4.45 -8.85
CA GLN A 315 -20.00 5.51 -8.75
C GLN A 315 -19.44 6.69 -7.95
N LYS A 316 -18.87 6.43 -6.77
CA LYS A 316 -18.29 7.47 -5.92
C LYS A 316 -17.06 8.13 -6.54
N ALA A 317 -16.27 7.40 -7.32
CA ALA A 317 -15.22 7.99 -8.14
C ALA A 317 -15.79 8.98 -9.17
N SER A 318 -16.83 8.62 -9.92
CA SER A 318 -17.50 9.53 -10.85
C SER A 318 -18.03 10.79 -10.16
N GLU A 319 -18.65 10.65 -8.98
CA GLU A 319 -19.14 11.76 -8.16
C GLU A 319 -17.99 12.67 -7.70
N LEU A 320 -16.93 12.10 -7.11
CA LEU A 320 -15.76 12.83 -6.62
C LEU A 320 -15.03 13.55 -7.75
N MET A 321 -14.84 12.90 -8.90
CA MET A 321 -14.19 13.53 -10.04
C MET A 321 -15.01 14.69 -10.62
N SER A 322 -16.34 14.63 -10.54
CA SER A 322 -17.20 15.73 -10.97
C SER A 322 -17.05 16.95 -10.06
N ILE A 323 -16.87 16.72 -8.75
CA ILE A 323 -16.52 17.76 -7.78
C ILE A 323 -15.14 18.35 -8.09
N ILE A 324 -14.12 17.50 -8.29
CA ILE A 324 -12.77 17.96 -8.64
C ILE A 324 -12.78 18.75 -9.95
N HIS A 325 -13.57 18.32 -10.95
CA HIS A 325 -13.73 19.05 -12.20
C HIS A 325 -14.28 20.46 -11.94
N LEU A 326 -15.34 20.61 -11.14
CA LEU A 326 -15.90 21.92 -10.77
C LEU A 326 -14.87 22.78 -10.03
N GLU A 327 -14.27 22.23 -8.98
CA GLU A 327 -13.34 22.95 -8.09
C GLU A 327 -12.02 23.35 -8.77
N THR A 328 -11.59 22.61 -9.78
CA THR A 328 -10.34 22.87 -10.51
C THR A 328 -10.56 23.50 -11.88
N ALA A 329 -11.78 23.91 -12.21
CA ALA A 329 -12.16 24.38 -13.55
C ALA A 329 -11.71 23.42 -14.68
N GLY A 330 -11.86 22.12 -14.44
CA GLY A 330 -11.55 21.04 -15.39
C GLY A 330 -10.07 20.71 -15.54
N THR A 331 -9.17 21.29 -14.74
CA THR A 331 -7.73 21.04 -14.85
C THR A 331 -7.27 19.77 -14.15
N PHE A 332 -7.99 19.32 -13.11
CA PHE A 332 -7.62 18.18 -12.25
C PHE A 332 -6.22 18.32 -11.63
N LYS A 333 -5.69 19.54 -11.51
CA LYS A 333 -4.34 19.79 -11.00
C LYS A 333 -4.35 20.10 -9.50
N PRO A 334 -3.48 19.45 -8.70
CA PRO A 334 -3.27 19.79 -7.29
C PRO A 334 -2.80 21.22 -7.03
N SER A 335 -2.19 21.85 -8.03
CA SER A 335 -1.66 23.22 -7.94
C SER A 335 -2.70 24.30 -8.22
N THR A 336 -3.92 23.93 -8.64
CA THR A 336 -4.98 24.88 -8.97
C THR A 336 -5.38 25.70 -7.75
N ASP A 337 -5.47 27.01 -7.96
CA ASP A 337 -5.65 28.02 -6.93
C ASP A 337 -6.59 29.09 -7.45
N ASN A 338 -7.56 29.49 -6.65
CA ASN A 338 -8.56 30.47 -7.07
C ASN A 338 -8.08 31.93 -6.95
N GLY A 339 -6.81 32.16 -6.62
CA GLY A 339 -6.22 33.49 -6.46
C GLY A 339 -6.68 34.21 -5.19
N VAL A 340 -7.35 33.50 -4.29
CA VAL A 340 -7.84 34.01 -3.01
C VAL A 340 -7.32 33.10 -1.89
N ASP A 341 -8.18 32.26 -1.33
CA ASP A 341 -7.92 31.55 -0.06
C ASP A 341 -8.13 30.03 -0.15
N PHE A 342 -8.23 29.47 -1.36
CA PHE A 342 -8.44 28.03 -1.56
C PHE A 342 -7.55 27.47 -2.67
N SER A 343 -7.05 26.24 -2.46
CA SER A 343 -6.13 25.58 -3.40
C SER A 343 -6.28 24.06 -3.38
N GLY A 344 -5.96 23.39 -4.48
CA GLY A 344 -5.99 21.93 -4.60
C GLY A 344 -7.19 21.35 -5.32
N LEU A 345 -7.21 20.02 -5.42
CA LEU A 345 -8.20 19.20 -6.13
C LEU A 345 -9.64 19.46 -5.65
N ILE A 346 -9.81 19.78 -4.37
CA ILE A 346 -11.11 20.14 -3.78
C ILE A 346 -11.10 21.55 -3.16
N GLN A 347 -10.18 22.42 -3.60
CA GLN A 347 -10.04 23.79 -3.11
C GLN A 347 -10.01 23.87 -1.56
N PHE A 348 -8.98 23.28 -0.94
CA PHE A 348 -8.79 23.35 0.51
C PHE A 348 -8.57 24.79 1.00
N SER A 349 -9.28 25.19 2.05
CA SER A 349 -8.98 26.42 2.80
C SER A 349 -7.75 26.26 3.71
N ASP A 350 -7.19 27.35 4.23
CA ASP A 350 -6.13 27.30 5.25
C ASP A 350 -6.56 26.55 6.52
N ALA A 351 -7.82 26.72 6.95
CA ALA A 351 -8.37 26.02 8.11
C ALA A 351 -8.47 24.51 7.85
N SER A 352 -8.96 24.12 6.66
CA SER A 352 -9.08 22.72 6.26
C SER A 352 -7.69 22.06 6.17
N ALA A 353 -6.72 22.72 5.50
CA ALA A 353 -5.34 22.24 5.39
C ALA A 353 -4.68 22.07 6.78
N LYS A 354 -4.85 23.05 7.67
CA LYS A 354 -4.34 22.97 9.05
C LYS A 354 -4.97 21.82 9.83
N SER A 355 -6.27 21.58 9.66
CA SER A 355 -6.98 20.46 10.32
C SER A 355 -6.52 19.07 9.85
N LEU A 356 -5.77 19.01 8.75
CA LEU A 356 -5.16 17.81 8.18
C LEU A 356 -3.63 17.80 8.42
N GLY A 357 -3.12 18.65 9.31
CA GLY A 357 -1.70 18.70 9.66
C GLY A 357 -0.79 19.22 8.54
N THR A 358 -1.32 19.97 7.58
CA THR A 358 -0.56 20.50 6.43
C THR A 358 -0.85 21.98 6.17
N THR A 359 -0.39 22.51 5.03
CA THR A 359 -0.62 23.90 4.57
C THR A 359 -1.05 23.89 3.10
N ARG A 360 -1.76 24.94 2.65
CA ARG A 360 -2.13 25.07 1.23
C ARG A 360 -0.91 25.08 0.29
N ALA A 361 0.19 25.70 0.70
CA ALA A 361 1.44 25.70 -0.08
C ALA A 361 2.00 24.28 -0.28
N LYS A 362 1.99 23.45 0.76
CA LYS A 362 2.40 22.03 0.66
C LYS A 362 1.43 21.24 -0.21
N LEU A 363 0.12 21.42 -0.01
CA LEU A 363 -0.90 20.75 -0.84
C LEU A 363 -0.69 21.05 -2.32
N ARG A 364 -0.45 22.31 -2.69
CA ARG A 364 -0.20 22.72 -4.08
C ARG A 364 1.05 22.10 -4.72
N ALA A 365 2.05 21.77 -3.92
CA ALA A 365 3.30 21.18 -4.39
C ALA A 365 3.22 19.64 -4.53
N MET A 366 2.13 19.02 -4.08
CA MET A 366 1.94 17.58 -4.13
C MET A 366 1.59 17.08 -5.54
N SER A 367 1.90 15.81 -5.80
CA SER A 367 1.32 15.08 -6.93
C SER A 367 -0.18 14.85 -6.73
N PHE A 368 -0.89 14.46 -7.79
CA PHE A 368 -2.30 14.11 -7.71
C PHE A 368 -2.52 12.97 -6.70
N ILE A 369 -1.70 11.93 -6.78
CA ILE A 369 -1.77 10.73 -5.93
C ILE A 369 -1.55 11.09 -4.45
N ASP A 370 -0.56 11.95 -4.16
CA ASP A 370 -0.27 12.38 -2.79
C ASP A 370 -1.40 13.25 -2.23
N GLN A 371 -1.92 14.19 -3.01
CA GLN A 371 -3.00 15.06 -2.55
C GLN A 371 -4.31 14.29 -2.35
N MET A 372 -4.53 13.20 -3.10
CA MET A 372 -5.69 12.30 -2.89
C MET A 372 -5.73 11.65 -1.51
N LYS A 373 -4.60 11.49 -0.81
CA LYS A 373 -4.59 11.07 0.61
C LYS A 373 -5.29 12.10 1.50
N TYR A 374 -5.04 13.38 1.26
CA TYR A 374 -5.66 14.47 2.03
C TYR A 374 -7.14 14.64 1.67
N VAL A 375 -7.51 14.38 0.41
CA VAL A 375 -8.92 14.29 0.00
C VAL A 375 -9.61 13.17 0.78
N GLU A 376 -9.00 11.97 0.85
CA GLU A 376 -9.53 10.84 1.62
C GLU A 376 -9.76 11.19 3.09
N GLU A 377 -8.73 11.72 3.77
CA GLU A 377 -8.82 12.14 5.17
C GLU A 377 -9.87 13.23 5.42
N TYR A 378 -10.02 14.18 4.49
CA TYR A 378 -11.02 15.24 4.58
C TYR A 378 -12.45 14.69 4.52
N PHE A 379 -12.74 13.80 3.57
CA PHE A 379 -14.06 13.19 3.41
C PHE A 379 -14.37 12.16 4.51
N PHE A 380 -13.37 11.43 5.01
CA PHE A 380 -13.55 10.41 6.06
C PHE A 380 -14.23 10.96 7.31
N LYS A 381 -13.88 12.19 7.72
CA LYS A 381 -14.41 12.86 8.93
C LYS A 381 -15.93 12.99 8.94
N LYS A 382 -16.58 13.09 7.78
CA LYS A 382 -18.04 13.23 7.66
C LYS A 382 -18.71 12.16 6.81
N ARG A 383 -18.00 11.08 6.45
CA ARG A 383 -18.45 10.08 5.46
C ARG A 383 -19.87 9.54 5.69
N ALA A 384 -20.29 9.37 6.95
CA ALA A 384 -21.61 8.85 7.29
C ALA A 384 -22.77 9.80 6.91
N LEU A 385 -22.48 11.08 6.69
CA LEU A 385 -23.45 12.11 6.30
C LEU A 385 -23.49 12.35 4.79
N LEU A 386 -22.62 11.68 4.01
CA LEU A 386 -22.42 11.93 2.58
C LEU A 386 -23.25 10.95 1.74
N THR A 387 -24.58 11.06 1.86
CA THR A 387 -25.53 10.11 1.26
C THR A 387 -25.83 10.41 -0.21
N THR A 388 -25.78 11.68 -0.63
CA THR A 388 -25.96 12.10 -2.04
C THR A 388 -24.68 12.72 -2.63
N MET A 389 -24.54 12.75 -3.96
CA MET A 389 -23.47 13.50 -4.63
C MET A 389 -23.46 14.99 -4.20
N THR A 390 -24.64 15.56 -3.98
CA THR A 390 -24.78 16.93 -3.48
C THR A 390 -24.25 17.07 -2.06
N ASP A 391 -24.44 16.08 -1.17
CA ASP A 391 -23.84 16.11 0.17
C ASP A 391 -22.31 16.03 0.13
N LEU A 392 -21.75 15.24 -0.81
CA LEU A 392 -20.30 15.22 -1.05
C LEU A 392 -19.80 16.61 -1.42
N TYR A 393 -20.52 17.31 -2.30
CA TYR A 393 -20.13 18.66 -2.71
C TYR A 393 -20.41 19.72 -1.64
N LEU A 394 -21.50 19.60 -0.88
CA LEU A 394 -21.78 20.50 0.24
C LEU A 394 -20.69 20.40 1.32
N LEU A 395 -20.00 19.28 1.47
CA LEU A 395 -18.83 19.20 2.35
C LEU A 395 -17.67 20.11 1.88
N VAL A 396 -17.56 20.35 0.58
CA VAL A 396 -16.56 21.25 -0.01
C VAL A 396 -17.08 22.70 -0.01
N LEU A 397 -18.28 22.92 -0.54
CA LEU A 397 -18.90 24.23 -0.73
C LEU A 397 -19.35 24.90 0.58
N LYS A 398 -20.08 24.16 1.43
CA LYS A 398 -20.75 24.70 2.63
C LYS A 398 -20.93 23.60 3.69
N PRO A 399 -19.89 23.27 4.49
CA PRO A 399 -19.85 22.07 5.33
C PRO A 399 -20.97 21.90 6.37
N ASN A 400 -21.69 22.97 6.72
CA ASN A 400 -22.82 22.94 7.66
C ASN A 400 -24.17 22.64 6.98
N ALA A 401 -24.22 22.63 5.66
CA ALA A 401 -25.38 22.20 4.87
C ALA A 401 -25.36 20.69 4.55
N VAL A 402 -24.28 19.98 4.90
CA VAL A 402 -24.16 18.52 4.70
C VAL A 402 -25.31 17.79 5.39
N GLY A 403 -25.91 16.82 4.69
CA GLY A 403 -27.13 16.12 5.10
C GLY A 403 -28.42 16.74 4.56
N LYS A 404 -28.32 17.85 3.81
CA LYS A 404 -29.44 18.51 3.12
C LYS A 404 -29.47 18.24 1.62
N GLY A 405 -28.55 17.44 1.08
CA GLY A 405 -28.45 17.20 -0.36
C GLY A 405 -29.67 16.55 -1.00
N SER A 406 -30.55 15.89 -0.21
CA SER A 406 -31.83 15.35 -0.68
C SER A 406 -33.00 16.34 -0.63
N ASP A 407 -32.84 17.53 -0.05
CA ASP A 407 -33.89 18.55 0.04
C ASP A 407 -33.66 19.63 -1.02
N PRO A 408 -34.30 19.56 -2.20
CA PRO A 408 -34.06 20.49 -3.30
C PRO A 408 -34.41 21.94 -2.95
N THR A 409 -35.26 22.17 -1.95
CA THR A 409 -35.72 23.50 -1.56
C THR A 409 -34.85 24.17 -0.51
N TYR A 410 -33.89 23.44 0.07
CA TYR A 410 -32.99 23.98 1.07
C TYR A 410 -32.14 25.11 0.48
N VAL A 411 -32.16 26.27 1.14
CA VAL A 411 -31.41 27.45 0.73
C VAL A 411 -29.99 27.39 1.30
N VAL A 412 -29.02 27.22 0.41
CA VAL A 412 -27.58 27.18 0.71
C VAL A 412 -27.03 28.59 0.93
N PHE A 413 -27.42 29.54 0.08
CA PHE A 413 -27.04 30.96 0.17
C PHE A 413 -28.27 31.86 0.06
N ASP A 414 -28.33 32.93 0.85
CA ASP A 414 -29.45 33.89 0.84
C ASP A 414 -28.92 35.30 1.16
N GLU A 415 -28.96 36.20 0.18
CA GLU A 415 -28.43 37.56 0.37
C GLU A 415 -29.28 38.41 1.34
N ASN A 416 -30.53 38.03 1.59
CA ASN A 416 -31.47 38.83 2.39
C ASN A 416 -31.26 38.72 3.89
N ILE A 417 -30.50 37.72 4.35
CA ILE A 417 -30.24 37.57 5.78
C ILE A 417 -29.37 38.72 6.30
N SER A 418 -29.53 39.07 7.57
CA SER A 418 -28.68 40.07 8.23
C SER A 418 -27.40 39.41 8.77
N VAL A 419 -26.33 40.20 8.84
CA VAL A 419 -25.09 39.83 9.54
C VAL A 419 -24.83 40.83 10.68
N PRO A 420 -24.23 40.39 11.80
CA PRO A 420 -24.05 41.22 13.00
C PRO A 420 -23.36 42.57 12.80
N ASP A 421 -22.42 42.67 11.85
CA ASP A 421 -21.63 43.89 11.60
C ASP A 421 -22.06 44.66 10.33
N GLY A 422 -23.27 44.38 9.82
CA GLY A 422 -23.83 45.08 8.67
C GLY A 422 -23.01 44.90 7.39
N ASP A 423 -22.43 45.98 6.87
CA ASP A 423 -21.61 45.99 5.65
C ASP A 423 -20.10 45.81 5.92
N GLY A 424 -19.71 45.69 7.20
CA GLY A 424 -18.34 45.52 7.65
C GLY A 424 -17.50 46.80 7.62
N SER A 425 -18.10 47.97 7.40
CA SER A 425 -17.41 49.27 7.35
C SER A 425 -16.69 49.61 8.66
N ASN A 426 -17.27 49.21 9.79
CA ASN A 426 -16.69 49.40 11.13
C ASN A 426 -15.88 48.20 11.63
N THR A 427 -15.66 47.19 10.78
CA THR A 427 -14.94 45.95 11.13
C THR A 427 -13.55 45.95 10.51
N SER A 428 -12.52 45.57 11.27
CA SER A 428 -11.14 45.48 10.77
C SER A 428 -11.00 44.46 9.64
N SER A 429 -10.00 44.66 8.77
CA SER A 429 -9.73 43.78 7.63
C SER A 429 -9.53 42.33 8.05
N GLU A 430 -8.74 42.11 9.12
CA GLU A 430 -8.44 40.81 9.71
C GLU A 430 -9.72 40.13 10.21
N GLN A 431 -10.58 40.89 10.92
CA GLN A 431 -11.81 40.35 11.45
C GLN A 431 -12.82 40.04 10.35
N ARG A 432 -12.86 40.82 9.26
CA ARG A 432 -13.69 40.52 8.09
C ARG A 432 -13.28 39.22 7.40
N LYS A 433 -11.97 38.94 7.28
CA LYS A 433 -11.47 37.67 6.74
C LYS A 433 -11.87 36.46 7.59
N ILE A 434 -11.96 36.64 8.90
CA ILE A 434 -12.48 35.60 9.80
C ILE A 434 -14.01 35.48 9.65
N ASN A 435 -14.71 36.62 9.59
CA ASN A 435 -16.17 36.66 9.54
C ASN A 435 -16.73 36.02 8.27
N ILE A 436 -16.14 36.30 7.10
CA ILE A 436 -16.66 35.82 5.81
C ILE A 436 -16.78 34.29 5.73
N GLY A 437 -15.94 33.56 6.47
CA GLY A 437 -15.92 32.09 6.50
C GLY A 437 -16.85 31.43 7.52
N LYS A 438 -17.60 32.20 8.33
CA LYS A 438 -18.51 31.68 9.36
C LYS A 438 -19.95 32.16 9.12
N GLU A 439 -20.91 31.48 9.76
CA GLU A 439 -22.30 31.92 9.76
C GLU A 439 -22.48 33.22 10.57
N PRO A 440 -23.38 34.14 10.15
CA PRO A 440 -24.22 34.09 8.94
C PRO A 440 -23.56 34.64 7.65
N TRP A 441 -22.33 35.15 7.70
CA TRP A 441 -21.68 35.82 6.55
C TRP A 441 -21.51 34.91 5.33
N VAL A 442 -21.07 33.66 5.53
CA VAL A 442 -20.90 32.71 4.42
C VAL A 442 -22.20 32.48 3.66
N THR A 443 -23.34 32.43 4.37
CA THR A 443 -24.68 32.32 3.76
C THR A 443 -25.08 33.60 3.03
N LYS A 444 -24.82 34.78 3.63
CA LYS A 444 -25.18 36.08 3.04
C LYS A 444 -24.42 36.40 1.76
N TYR A 445 -23.13 36.10 1.72
CA TYR A 445 -22.23 36.53 0.63
C TYR A 445 -21.93 35.42 -0.38
N GLY A 446 -22.43 34.20 -0.18
CA GLY A 446 -22.14 33.05 -1.04
C GLY A 446 -22.79 33.10 -2.42
N TYR A 447 -24.02 33.60 -2.57
CA TYR A 447 -24.75 33.62 -3.85
C TYR A 447 -23.94 34.30 -4.97
N ALA A 448 -23.60 35.60 -4.80
CA ALA A 448 -22.84 36.34 -5.80
C ALA A 448 -21.36 35.89 -5.95
N SER A 449 -20.87 35.07 -5.03
CA SER A 449 -19.52 34.50 -5.09
C SER A 449 -19.47 33.20 -5.91
N ASN A 450 -20.63 32.60 -6.20
CA ASN A 450 -20.74 31.32 -6.91
C ASN A 450 -21.67 31.46 -8.14
N PRO A 451 -21.26 32.20 -9.18
CA PRO A 451 -22.10 32.45 -10.34
C PRO A 451 -22.41 31.18 -11.15
N SER A 452 -21.68 30.08 -10.98
CA SER A 452 -21.96 28.80 -11.65
C SER A 452 -23.36 28.25 -11.33
N PHE A 453 -23.92 28.56 -10.16
CA PHE A 453 -25.26 28.09 -9.80
C PHE A 453 -26.40 28.96 -10.37
N MET A 454 -26.08 30.14 -10.91
CA MET A 454 -27.07 31.05 -11.46
C MET A 454 -27.64 30.53 -12.78
N LYS A 455 -28.88 30.87 -13.11
CA LYS A 455 -29.51 30.47 -14.38
C LYS A 455 -30.18 31.65 -15.08
N GLY A 456 -30.19 31.62 -16.42
CA GLY A 456 -30.89 32.60 -17.25
C GLY A 456 -30.54 34.05 -16.92
N ALA A 457 -31.56 34.85 -16.62
CA ALA A 457 -31.45 36.29 -16.38
C ALA A 457 -30.60 36.68 -15.16
N GLU A 458 -30.28 35.74 -14.26
CA GLU A 458 -29.37 35.97 -13.14
C GLU A 458 -27.94 36.29 -13.59
N HIS A 459 -27.54 35.94 -14.82
CA HIS A 459 -26.25 36.34 -15.40
C HIS A 459 -26.21 37.81 -15.85
N THR A 460 -27.06 38.65 -15.28
CA THR A 460 -27.00 40.11 -15.43
C THR A 460 -26.10 40.70 -14.36
N GLN A 461 -25.18 41.58 -14.76
CA GLN A 461 -24.30 42.27 -13.81
C GLN A 461 -25.04 43.39 -13.08
N ARG A 462 -24.77 43.54 -11.79
CA ARG A 462 -25.21 44.67 -10.97
C ARG A 462 -24.09 45.16 -10.07
N LYS A 463 -24.16 46.43 -9.67
CA LYS A 463 -23.30 46.98 -8.61
C LYS A 463 -23.66 46.33 -7.28
N LYS A 464 -22.69 45.64 -6.68
CA LYS A 464 -22.82 44.98 -5.37
C LYS A 464 -21.68 45.40 -4.45
N TRP A 465 -22.00 45.68 -3.19
CA TRP A 465 -21.00 45.89 -2.14
C TRP A 465 -20.24 44.60 -1.83
N VAL A 466 -18.91 44.64 -1.88
CA VAL A 466 -18.04 43.49 -1.60
C VAL A 466 -17.45 43.60 -0.19
N TYR A 467 -17.94 42.76 0.72
CA TYR A 467 -17.61 42.80 2.15
C TYR A 467 -16.10 42.80 2.45
N LEU A 468 -15.28 41.98 1.79
CA LEU A 468 -13.85 41.97 2.09
C LEU A 468 -13.12 43.23 1.59
N ARG A 469 -13.51 43.75 0.42
CA ARG A 469 -12.83 44.84 -0.30
C ARG A 469 -13.39 46.23 -0.01
N GLN A 470 -14.57 46.31 0.63
CA GLN A 470 -15.23 47.56 1.01
C GLN A 470 -15.40 48.54 -0.14
N ARG A 471 -15.86 48.02 -1.28
CA ARG A 471 -16.18 48.81 -2.47
C ARG A 471 -17.27 48.12 -3.27
N PHE A 472 -17.94 48.89 -4.12
CA PHE A 472 -18.86 48.35 -5.11
C PHE A 472 -18.09 47.71 -6.27
N GLU A 473 -18.50 46.51 -6.67
CA GLU A 473 -18.01 45.81 -7.86
C GLU A 473 -19.20 45.31 -8.67
N ASP A 474 -18.99 45.15 -9.98
CA ASP A 474 -19.99 44.53 -10.85
C ASP A 474 -19.96 43.02 -10.64
N ARG A 475 -21.10 42.46 -10.23
CA ARG A 475 -21.27 41.04 -9.92
C ARG A 475 -22.54 40.51 -10.58
N TYR A 476 -22.51 39.27 -11.03
CA TYR A 476 -23.71 38.58 -11.50
C TYR A 476 -24.72 38.37 -10.36
N GLY A 477 -25.99 38.22 -10.73
CA GLY A 477 -27.08 37.82 -9.84
C GLY A 477 -28.06 38.94 -9.51
N PHE A 478 -29.23 38.56 -8.98
CA PHE A 478 -30.27 39.52 -8.57
C PHE A 478 -30.02 40.10 -7.17
N ILE A 479 -30.66 41.23 -6.89
CA ILE A 479 -30.75 41.77 -5.52
C ILE A 479 -31.58 40.79 -4.69
N GLY A 480 -31.05 40.35 -3.55
CA GLY A 480 -31.74 39.38 -2.69
C GLY A 480 -31.75 37.95 -3.26
N GLY A 481 -30.83 37.64 -4.19
CA GLY A 481 -30.71 36.32 -4.79
C GLY A 481 -30.42 35.22 -3.78
N LYS A 482 -30.77 33.99 -4.16
CA LYS A 482 -30.63 32.78 -3.35
C LYS A 482 -30.01 31.67 -4.17
N THR A 483 -29.35 30.74 -3.50
CA THR A 483 -28.92 29.47 -4.10
C THR A 483 -29.53 28.33 -3.30
N THR A 484 -30.16 27.39 -3.99
CA THR A 484 -30.80 26.21 -3.44
C THR A 484 -29.99 24.94 -3.71
N VAL A 485 -30.27 23.88 -2.96
CA VAL A 485 -29.71 22.54 -3.23
C VAL A 485 -30.09 22.05 -4.63
N ALA A 486 -31.28 22.38 -5.14
CA ALA A 486 -31.67 22.04 -6.51
C ALA A 486 -30.71 22.64 -7.54
N GLU A 487 -30.38 23.93 -7.43
CA GLU A 487 -29.48 24.61 -8.37
C GLU A 487 -28.05 24.07 -8.29
N VAL A 488 -27.56 23.79 -7.08
CA VAL A 488 -26.26 23.14 -6.87
C VAL A 488 -26.24 21.74 -7.50
N THR A 489 -27.31 20.97 -7.31
CA THR A 489 -27.43 19.60 -7.87
C THR A 489 -27.51 19.64 -9.40
N SER A 490 -28.29 20.55 -9.97
CA SER A 490 -28.38 20.75 -11.42
C SER A 490 -27.03 21.11 -12.03
N GLU A 491 -26.27 22.01 -11.40
CA GLU A 491 -24.93 22.37 -11.88
C GLU A 491 -23.98 21.17 -11.86
N LEU A 492 -23.93 20.44 -10.73
CA LEU A 492 -23.13 19.21 -10.62
C LEU A 492 -23.50 18.18 -11.68
N LEU A 493 -24.79 17.93 -11.91
CA LEU A 493 -25.24 16.92 -12.87
C LEU A 493 -25.01 17.35 -14.32
N GLU A 494 -25.50 18.54 -14.69
CA GLU A 494 -25.56 18.97 -16.09
C GLU A 494 -24.19 19.38 -16.64
N LYS A 495 -23.34 20.00 -15.82
CA LYS A 495 -22.05 20.54 -16.26
C LYS A 495 -20.85 19.65 -15.93
N HIS A 496 -20.99 18.74 -14.98
CA HIS A 496 -19.84 17.97 -14.48
C HIS A 496 -20.06 16.45 -14.53
N TYR A 497 -21.13 15.92 -13.94
CA TYR A 497 -21.33 14.48 -13.87
C TYR A 497 -21.71 13.88 -15.22
N ASN A 498 -22.75 14.39 -15.87
CA ASN A 498 -23.25 13.85 -17.14
C ASN A 498 -22.22 14.00 -18.28
N PRO A 499 -21.55 15.16 -18.47
CA PRO A 499 -20.50 15.28 -19.48
C PRO A 499 -19.32 14.33 -19.23
N GLY A 500 -19.00 14.05 -17.96
CA GLY A 500 -17.93 13.14 -17.57
C GLY A 500 -18.12 11.69 -18.04
N ALA A 501 -19.36 11.25 -18.26
CA ALA A 501 -19.67 9.93 -18.81
C ALA A 501 -19.12 9.73 -20.23
N ASN A 502 -18.94 10.81 -20.99
CA ASN A 502 -18.34 10.78 -22.33
C ASN A 502 -16.82 10.94 -22.31
N GLN A 503 -16.22 11.05 -21.12
CA GLN A 503 -14.80 11.35 -20.91
C GLN A 503 -14.10 10.15 -20.24
N LEU A 504 -14.47 8.94 -20.67
CA LEU A 504 -13.85 7.69 -20.24
C LEU A 504 -12.52 7.49 -20.96
N PHE A 505 -11.59 6.78 -20.31
CA PHE A 505 -10.33 6.41 -20.93
C PHE A 505 -10.59 5.36 -22.03
N GLN A 506 -10.20 5.70 -23.27
CA GLN A 506 -10.37 4.87 -24.46
C GLN A 506 -9.08 4.16 -24.91
N GLY A 507 -7.95 4.38 -24.21
CA GLY A 507 -6.66 3.82 -24.63
C GLY A 507 -6.62 2.29 -24.55
N GLU A 508 -5.91 1.67 -25.49
CA GLU A 508 -5.73 0.22 -25.50
C GLU A 508 -4.73 -0.27 -24.46
N CYS A 509 -5.02 -1.46 -23.97
CA CYS A 509 -4.22 -2.21 -23.03
C CYS A 509 -3.32 -3.13 -23.84
N PRO A 510 -1.99 -2.94 -23.91
CA PRO A 510 -1.14 -3.88 -24.61
C PRO A 510 -1.11 -5.17 -23.80
N ASN A 511 -1.52 -6.30 -24.40
CA ASN A 511 -0.88 -7.61 -24.21
C ASN A 511 -1.46 -8.65 -25.17
N ARG A 512 -0.79 -8.84 -26.31
CA ARG A 512 -0.51 -10.18 -26.86
C ARG A 512 0.75 -10.09 -27.71
N LEU A 513 1.70 -10.99 -27.42
CA LEU A 513 3.06 -11.05 -27.96
C LEU A 513 3.08 -11.02 -29.50
N GLU A 514 3.68 -9.99 -30.08
CA GLU A 514 4.60 -10.13 -31.21
C GLU A 514 5.76 -9.15 -31.04
N GLU A 515 6.95 -9.70 -31.22
CA GLU A 515 8.25 -9.07 -31.11
C GLU A 515 8.35 -7.81 -31.99
N LYS A 516 8.55 -6.64 -31.36
CA LYS A 516 9.51 -5.61 -31.82
C LYS A 516 9.51 -4.39 -30.87
N ASN A 517 10.52 -4.38 -30.01
CA ASN A 517 11.37 -3.24 -29.64
C ASN A 517 10.73 -1.87 -29.29
N LYS A 518 10.99 -1.44 -28.03
CA LYS A 518 11.02 -0.05 -27.45
C LYS A 518 9.68 0.50 -26.92
N LYS A 519 9.55 1.25 -25.82
CA LYS A 519 10.41 1.72 -24.70
C LYS A 519 9.50 2.46 -23.70
N ASN A 520 9.86 2.44 -22.41
CA ASN A 520 9.32 3.33 -21.38
C ASN A 520 10.21 4.57 -21.26
N SER A 521 9.66 5.78 -21.32
CA SER A 521 10.33 6.98 -20.82
C SER A 521 9.38 8.00 -20.20
N ASN A 522 9.45 8.07 -18.87
CA ASN A 522 9.55 9.30 -18.10
C ASN A 522 9.84 8.91 -16.63
N GLU A 523 11.03 9.04 -16.04
CA GLU A 523 12.35 9.45 -16.53
C GLU A 523 13.40 8.75 -15.63
N ARG A 524 13.94 7.60 -16.07
CA ARG A 524 15.22 7.06 -15.59
C ARG A 524 16.27 7.42 -16.63
N ALA A 525 17.50 7.73 -16.21
CA ALA A 525 18.64 8.24 -16.99
C ALA A 525 18.33 8.38 -18.49
N PRO A 526 17.67 9.45 -18.98
CA PRO A 526 16.98 9.46 -20.27
C PRO A 526 17.88 9.26 -21.49
N TRP A 527 19.19 9.52 -21.34
CA TRP A 527 20.20 9.19 -22.34
C TRP A 527 20.37 7.67 -22.56
N MET A 528 19.99 6.83 -21.59
CA MET A 528 20.01 5.37 -21.72
C MET A 528 18.98 4.86 -22.70
N GLU A 529 17.86 5.56 -22.80
CA GLU A 529 16.92 5.31 -23.87
C GLU A 529 17.67 5.45 -25.20
N ILE A 530 18.22 6.62 -25.48
CA ILE A 530 18.96 6.89 -26.71
C ILE A 530 20.08 5.87 -26.98
N ALA A 531 20.85 5.48 -25.95
CA ALA A 531 21.92 4.47 -26.07
C ALA A 531 21.39 3.08 -26.49
N TRP A 532 20.31 2.59 -25.87
CA TRP A 532 19.66 1.35 -26.28
C TRP A 532 19.05 1.43 -27.67
N GLU A 533 18.58 2.62 -28.06
CA GLU A 533 18.04 2.86 -29.39
C GLU A 533 19.05 2.63 -30.49
N GLU A 534 20.24 3.17 -30.24
CA GLU A 534 21.39 3.14 -31.12
C GLU A 534 22.01 1.75 -31.16
N PHE A 535 22.14 1.09 -30.00
CA PHE A 535 22.54 -0.32 -29.94
C PHE A 535 21.61 -1.20 -30.78
N GLU A 536 20.30 -1.15 -30.56
CA GLU A 536 19.36 -2.00 -31.30
C GLU A 536 19.39 -1.77 -32.82
N LYS A 537 19.67 -0.53 -33.25
CA LYS A 537 19.72 -0.17 -34.66
C LYS A 537 20.99 -0.68 -35.36
N TYR A 538 22.12 -0.68 -34.66
CA TYR A 538 23.43 -1.00 -35.25
C TYR A 538 24.06 -2.28 -34.68
N LYS A 539 23.37 -3.02 -33.81
CA LYS A 539 23.88 -4.26 -33.21
C LYS A 539 24.33 -5.24 -34.29
N GLY A 540 25.49 -5.85 -34.07
CA GLY A 540 26.11 -6.79 -34.99
C GLY A 540 27.02 -6.16 -36.05
N LEU A 541 26.80 -4.90 -36.44
CA LEU A 541 27.64 -4.17 -37.40
C LEU A 541 28.98 -3.77 -36.79
N LYS A 542 30.04 -3.83 -37.58
CA LYS A 542 31.34 -3.24 -37.23
C LYS A 542 31.39 -1.80 -37.66
N GLU A 543 32.28 -1.04 -37.05
CA GLU A 543 32.47 0.39 -37.32
C GLU A 543 32.87 0.72 -38.76
N GLU A 544 33.40 -0.25 -39.53
CA GLU A 544 33.68 -0.08 -40.96
C GLU A 544 32.48 -0.41 -41.87
N ASP A 545 31.43 -1.03 -41.32
CA ASP A 545 30.22 -1.44 -42.04
C ASP A 545 29.21 -0.28 -42.09
N SER A 546 28.60 -0.05 -43.25
CA SER A 546 27.47 0.88 -43.38
C SER A 546 26.17 0.22 -42.86
N PRO A 547 25.26 0.95 -42.19
CA PRO A 547 25.26 2.40 -41.98
C PRO A 547 25.98 2.89 -40.72
N LEU A 548 26.66 2.02 -39.95
CA LEU A 548 27.32 2.42 -38.70
C LEU A 548 28.54 3.34 -38.96
N LYS A 549 29.30 3.04 -40.01
CA LYS A 549 30.45 3.85 -40.46
C LYS A 549 30.10 5.33 -40.67
N GLU A 550 29.00 5.60 -41.37
CA GLU A 550 28.53 6.96 -41.60
C GLU A 550 28.01 7.58 -40.31
N LYS A 551 27.34 6.77 -39.47
CA LYS A 551 26.81 7.22 -38.20
C LYS A 551 27.90 7.67 -37.21
N ILE A 552 29.05 7.01 -37.21
CA ILE A 552 30.19 7.40 -36.35
C ILE A 552 30.70 8.80 -36.71
N LYS A 553 30.68 9.17 -38.00
CA LYS A 553 31.01 10.54 -38.41
C LYS A 553 30.03 11.56 -37.83
N GLU A 554 28.74 11.23 -37.74
CA GLU A 554 27.75 12.10 -37.11
C GLU A 554 28.03 12.32 -35.62
N TYR A 555 28.48 11.28 -34.88
CA TYR A 555 28.85 11.45 -33.47
C TYR A 555 29.99 12.46 -33.29
N PHE A 556 31.01 12.42 -34.15
CA PHE A 556 32.11 13.37 -34.13
C PHE A 556 31.68 14.78 -34.56
N ASN A 557 30.87 14.88 -35.63
CA ASN A 557 30.35 16.17 -36.11
C ASN A 557 29.53 16.90 -35.03
N GLU A 558 28.73 16.16 -34.26
CA GLU A 558 27.95 16.72 -33.15
C GLU A 558 28.81 17.13 -31.94
N ALA A 559 30.01 16.56 -31.81
CA ALA A 559 31.05 17.00 -30.90
C ALA A 559 31.90 18.16 -31.47
N GLY A 560 31.63 18.63 -32.69
CA GLY A 560 32.39 19.68 -33.36
C GLY A 560 33.78 19.24 -33.83
N TYR A 561 33.98 17.95 -34.09
CA TYR A 561 35.26 17.37 -34.51
C TYR A 561 35.10 16.65 -35.87
N ASP A 562 36.07 16.82 -36.77
CA ASP A 562 36.09 16.10 -38.05
C ASP A 562 36.80 14.75 -37.86
N GLY A 563 36.01 13.70 -37.66
CA GLY A 563 36.49 12.34 -37.35
C GLY A 563 35.67 11.25 -38.01
N ASP A 564 36.25 10.05 -38.11
CA ASP A 564 35.57 8.86 -38.62
C ASP A 564 35.87 7.62 -37.76
N TYR A 565 35.33 6.47 -38.19
CA TYR A 565 35.47 5.18 -37.51
C TYR A 565 36.91 4.72 -37.27
N ARG A 566 37.94 5.36 -37.86
CA ARG A 566 39.34 5.04 -37.57
C ARG A 566 39.83 5.65 -36.25
N GLY A 567 39.11 6.62 -35.69
CA GLY A 567 39.42 7.25 -34.40
C GLY A 567 38.59 6.64 -33.25
N ALA A 568 39.02 6.87 -32.01
CA ALA A 568 38.28 6.41 -30.84
C ALA A 568 37.00 7.24 -30.61
N TRP A 569 35.83 6.64 -30.81
CA TRP A 569 34.54 7.35 -30.81
C TRP A 569 33.66 7.08 -29.57
N CYS A 570 34.19 6.41 -28.54
CA CYS A 570 33.45 6.11 -27.31
C CYS A 570 32.91 7.36 -26.57
N ALA A 571 33.74 8.40 -26.44
CA ALA A 571 33.32 9.66 -25.82
C ALA A 571 32.30 10.42 -26.68
N SER A 572 32.48 10.41 -28.00
CA SER A 572 31.58 11.05 -28.94
C SER A 572 30.20 10.40 -28.92
N PHE A 573 30.14 9.07 -28.77
CA PHE A 573 28.89 8.32 -28.57
C PHE A 573 28.17 8.72 -27.28
N VAL A 574 28.88 8.73 -26.14
CA VAL A 574 28.28 9.14 -24.85
C VAL A 574 27.77 10.58 -24.93
N ASN A 575 28.57 11.51 -25.47
CA ASN A 575 28.17 12.90 -25.69
C ASN A 575 26.91 13.01 -26.58
N TRP A 576 26.86 12.23 -27.65
CA TRP A 576 25.72 12.19 -28.56
C TRP A 576 24.44 11.74 -27.87
N CYS A 577 24.49 10.68 -27.05
CA CYS A 577 23.33 10.21 -26.27
C CYS A 577 22.77 11.31 -25.35
N PHE A 578 23.64 12.06 -24.66
CA PHE A 578 23.22 13.20 -23.84
C PHE A 578 22.63 14.34 -24.68
N ASN A 579 23.22 14.66 -25.84
CA ASN A 579 22.76 15.74 -26.72
C ASN A 579 21.40 15.50 -27.38
N LYS A 580 20.90 14.25 -27.38
CA LYS A 580 19.53 13.93 -27.80
C LYS A 580 18.48 14.12 -26.71
N THR A 581 18.89 14.37 -25.47
CA THR A 581 17.97 14.74 -24.39
C THR A 581 17.80 16.26 -24.34
N SER A 582 16.62 16.75 -23.97
CA SER A 582 16.38 18.19 -23.83
C SER A 582 17.08 18.80 -22.60
N LEU A 583 17.10 18.07 -21.47
CA LEU A 583 17.61 18.54 -20.18
C LEU A 583 19.11 18.32 -19.96
N TYR A 584 19.72 17.33 -20.61
CA TYR A 584 21.14 16.99 -20.43
C TYR A 584 21.98 17.26 -21.69
N LYS A 585 21.43 17.99 -22.65
CA LYS A 585 22.18 18.49 -23.80
C LYS A 585 23.36 19.34 -23.35
N ASN A 586 24.50 19.18 -24.01
CA ASN A 586 25.74 19.89 -23.74
C ASN A 586 26.28 19.70 -22.31
N THR A 587 25.95 18.57 -21.65
CA THR A 587 26.38 18.32 -20.27
C THR A 587 27.90 18.26 -20.12
N ASN A 588 28.62 17.80 -21.16
CA ASN A 588 30.09 17.76 -21.19
C ASN A 588 30.68 18.03 -22.60
N SER A 589 30.29 19.13 -23.24
CA SER A 589 30.70 19.42 -24.62
C SER A 589 32.22 19.53 -24.83
N LYS A 590 33.00 19.94 -23.82
CA LYS A 590 34.47 19.98 -23.88
C LYS A 590 35.08 18.58 -23.84
N GLY A 591 34.48 17.68 -23.07
CA GLY A 591 34.87 16.28 -22.96
C GLY A 591 34.37 15.36 -24.07
N ALA A 592 33.69 15.91 -25.08
CA ALA A 592 32.96 15.15 -26.07
C ALA A 592 33.80 14.16 -26.90
N ILE A 593 35.11 14.34 -26.99
CA ILE A 593 36.02 13.45 -27.76
C ILE A 593 37.07 12.73 -26.90
N GLY A 594 37.02 12.88 -25.56
CA GLY A 594 38.03 12.32 -24.64
C GLY A 594 37.41 11.49 -23.54
N ALA A 595 37.71 10.19 -23.47
CA ALA A 595 37.15 9.32 -22.42
C ALA A 595 37.52 9.76 -20.99
N ARG A 596 38.76 10.20 -20.76
CA ARG A 596 39.24 10.69 -19.44
C ARG A 596 38.61 12.01 -19.01
N ASP A 597 38.07 12.75 -19.97
CA ASP A 597 37.38 14.02 -19.76
C ASP A 597 35.98 13.84 -19.15
N TRP A 598 35.43 12.63 -19.22
CA TRP A 598 34.19 12.27 -18.52
C TRP A 598 34.42 11.95 -17.03
N GLY A 599 35.66 12.09 -16.54
CA GLY A 599 36.01 11.95 -15.12
C GLY A 599 35.91 13.28 -14.36
N ILE A 600 36.36 13.27 -13.11
CA ILE A 600 36.36 14.49 -12.27
C ILE A 600 37.17 15.63 -12.93
N GLU A 601 36.74 16.85 -12.66
CA GLU A 601 37.43 18.07 -13.09
C GLU A 601 38.89 18.08 -12.58
N GLY A 602 39.83 18.44 -13.45
CA GLY A 602 41.26 18.53 -13.14
C GLY A 602 41.97 17.18 -12.95
N ASN A 603 41.36 16.06 -13.34
CA ASN A 603 41.98 14.76 -13.10
C ASN A 603 43.31 14.58 -13.87
N LYS A 604 44.31 13.99 -13.19
CA LYS A 604 45.68 13.82 -13.69
C LYS A 604 45.83 12.93 -14.95
N TYR A 605 44.75 12.27 -15.38
CA TYR A 605 44.77 11.38 -16.54
C TYR A 605 44.35 12.10 -17.83
N ILE A 606 43.95 13.37 -17.73
CA ILE A 606 43.65 14.23 -18.87
C ILE A 606 44.96 14.71 -19.49
N VAL A 607 45.07 14.58 -20.81
CA VAL A 607 46.23 15.03 -21.59
C VAL A 607 45.73 15.85 -22.78
N GLY A 608 46.24 17.08 -22.92
CA GLY A 608 45.94 17.99 -24.04
C GLY A 608 45.37 19.35 -23.60
N SER A 609 45.57 20.38 -24.42
CA SER A 609 45.03 21.73 -24.19
C SER A 609 43.52 21.78 -24.40
N GLY A 610 42.77 22.37 -23.46
CA GLY A 610 41.31 22.56 -23.56
C GLY A 610 40.46 21.46 -22.92
N LYS A 611 41.10 20.48 -22.27
CA LYS A 611 40.48 19.39 -21.55
C LYS A 611 40.59 19.61 -20.04
N ASP A 612 39.47 19.73 -19.35
CA ASP A 612 39.40 20.07 -17.93
C ASP A 612 38.63 19.02 -17.09
N GLY A 613 38.07 17.99 -17.71
CA GLY A 613 37.25 16.97 -17.04
C GLY A 613 35.78 17.30 -17.21
N TRP A 614 34.93 16.81 -16.30
CA TRP A 614 33.50 17.11 -16.35
C TRP A 614 33.10 18.08 -15.21
N PRO A 615 33.21 19.42 -15.40
CA PRO A 615 32.90 20.41 -14.37
C PRO A 615 31.47 20.31 -13.79
N ASN A 616 30.51 19.96 -14.65
CA ASN A 616 29.10 19.77 -14.29
C ASN A 616 28.74 18.31 -13.94
N GLY A 617 29.75 17.44 -13.86
CA GLY A 617 29.62 16.07 -13.39
C GLY A 617 29.93 15.95 -11.90
N GLU A 618 29.43 14.90 -11.27
CA GLU A 618 29.80 14.51 -9.91
C GLU A 618 29.97 12.99 -9.78
N ILE A 619 30.79 12.59 -8.80
CA ILE A 619 30.97 11.19 -8.44
C ILE A 619 29.66 10.64 -7.85
N THR A 620 29.33 9.41 -8.21
CA THR A 620 28.12 8.72 -7.75
C THR A 620 28.40 7.24 -7.57
N ASP A 621 27.58 6.58 -6.75
CA ASP A 621 27.47 5.12 -6.76
C ASP A 621 26.93 4.64 -8.11
N ALA A 622 27.20 3.37 -8.44
CA ALA A 622 26.74 2.77 -9.68
C ALA A 622 25.21 2.72 -9.75
N PHE A 623 24.66 3.19 -10.86
CA PHE A 623 23.25 3.06 -11.21
C PHE A 623 23.12 2.86 -12.72
N ILE A 624 21.93 2.42 -13.17
CA ILE A 624 21.62 2.24 -14.58
C ILE A 624 21.70 3.60 -15.30
N GLY A 625 22.71 3.77 -16.14
CA GLY A 625 22.99 5.01 -16.86
C GLY A 625 24.10 5.87 -16.28
N ALA A 626 24.74 5.45 -15.20
CA ALA A 626 25.96 6.08 -14.73
C ALA A 626 27.07 5.99 -15.79
N VAL A 627 27.83 7.06 -15.97
CA VAL A 627 28.98 7.11 -16.89
C VAL A 627 30.19 6.53 -16.17
N ALA A 628 30.75 5.44 -16.68
CA ALA A 628 31.96 4.82 -16.15
C ALA A 628 33.17 5.12 -17.05
N VAL A 629 34.24 5.63 -16.45
CA VAL A 629 35.54 5.86 -17.10
C VAL A 629 36.49 4.73 -16.75
N ILE A 630 37.02 4.02 -17.74
CA ILE A 630 37.79 2.77 -17.57
C ILE A 630 39.28 3.05 -17.42
N LYS A 631 39.94 2.46 -16.43
CA LYS A 631 41.35 2.70 -16.07
C LYS A 631 42.33 2.04 -17.04
N SER A 632 42.18 0.76 -17.37
CA SER A 632 43.15 -0.02 -18.15
C SER A 632 43.37 0.51 -19.57
N HIS A 633 42.31 0.93 -20.25
CA HIS A 633 42.35 1.54 -21.57
C HIS A 633 41.42 2.76 -21.58
N SER A 634 41.87 3.87 -22.15
CA SER A 634 41.16 5.18 -22.11
C SER A 634 39.79 5.11 -22.80
N HIS A 635 38.76 4.68 -22.05
CA HIS A 635 37.43 4.35 -22.57
C HIS A 635 36.33 4.79 -21.61
N VAL A 636 35.14 5.05 -22.15
CA VAL A 636 33.97 5.54 -21.41
C VAL A 636 32.71 4.85 -21.92
N VAL A 637 31.84 4.44 -20.98
CA VAL A 637 30.65 3.62 -21.23
C VAL A 637 29.54 3.96 -20.22
N PHE A 638 28.32 3.49 -20.47
CA PHE A 638 27.23 3.53 -19.49
C PHE A 638 27.15 2.21 -18.72
N ILE A 639 26.94 2.26 -17.41
CA ILE A 639 26.63 1.07 -16.59
C ILE A 639 25.17 0.69 -16.83
N ILE A 640 24.91 -0.58 -17.10
CA ILE A 640 23.54 -1.08 -17.27
C ILE A 640 23.18 -2.20 -16.29
N GLY A 641 24.16 -2.90 -15.72
CA GLY A 641 23.89 -4.05 -14.87
C GLY A 641 25.12 -4.74 -14.29
N LEU A 642 24.95 -6.00 -13.88
CA LEU A 642 25.99 -6.89 -13.37
C LEU A 642 25.95 -8.25 -14.10
N ASN A 643 27.08 -8.96 -14.16
CA ASN A 643 27.12 -10.33 -14.69
C ASN A 643 27.38 -11.37 -13.58
N SER A 644 27.50 -12.65 -13.96
CA SER A 644 27.75 -13.79 -13.05
C SER A 644 29.02 -13.66 -12.20
N LYS A 645 30.00 -12.89 -12.67
CA LYS A 645 31.27 -12.63 -11.96
C LYS A 645 31.17 -11.45 -10.99
N GLY A 646 30.05 -10.73 -11.00
CA GLY A 646 29.86 -9.49 -10.25
C GLY A 646 30.53 -8.27 -10.90
N ASP A 647 30.97 -8.38 -12.16
CA ASP A 647 31.51 -7.28 -12.95
C ASP A 647 30.38 -6.37 -13.44
N TYR A 648 30.66 -5.10 -13.69
CA TYR A 648 29.69 -4.19 -14.31
C TYR A 648 29.48 -4.55 -15.78
N VAL A 649 28.23 -4.78 -16.15
CA VAL A 649 27.79 -4.85 -17.54
C VAL A 649 27.61 -3.43 -18.03
N ASN A 650 28.19 -3.14 -19.19
CA ASN A 650 28.20 -1.80 -19.75
C ASN A 650 27.72 -1.77 -21.20
N LEU A 651 27.17 -0.62 -21.59
CA LEU A 651 26.74 -0.31 -22.95
C LEU A 651 27.47 0.93 -23.46
N GLY A 652 28.03 0.84 -24.65
CA GLY A 652 28.82 1.92 -25.24
C GLY A 652 29.23 1.64 -26.69
N GLY A 653 29.84 2.66 -27.28
CA GLY A 653 30.45 2.60 -28.61
C GLY A 653 31.93 2.25 -28.54
N ASN A 654 32.53 1.85 -29.66
CA ASN A 654 33.95 1.50 -29.77
C ASN A 654 34.36 0.28 -28.91
N GLN A 655 33.49 -0.74 -28.86
CA GLN A 655 33.63 -1.92 -28.00
C GLN A 655 33.77 -3.23 -28.80
N GLY A 656 34.13 -4.32 -28.11
CA GLY A 656 34.11 -5.68 -28.68
C GLY A 656 35.34 -6.10 -29.50
N SER A 657 36.29 -5.19 -29.77
CA SER A 657 37.59 -5.52 -30.37
C SER A 657 38.65 -4.47 -30.01
N ASN A 658 39.91 -4.87 -30.07
CA ASN A 658 41.06 -3.96 -30.00
C ASN A 658 41.62 -3.62 -31.39
N VAL A 659 40.96 -4.06 -32.47
CA VAL A 659 41.36 -3.84 -33.85
C VAL A 659 40.41 -2.82 -34.48
N THR A 660 40.95 -1.71 -34.96
CA THR A 660 40.21 -0.70 -35.74
C THR A 660 39.57 -1.34 -36.97
N GLY A 661 38.37 -0.91 -37.30
CA GLY A 661 37.48 -1.52 -38.28
C GLY A 661 36.62 -2.66 -37.70
N LYS A 662 36.93 -3.19 -36.51
CA LYS A 662 36.19 -4.33 -35.93
C LYS A 662 35.38 -3.99 -34.67
N GLN A 663 35.46 -2.75 -34.18
CA GLN A 663 34.75 -2.32 -32.98
C GLN A 663 33.28 -2.04 -33.31
N LYS A 664 32.41 -2.04 -32.29
CA LYS A 664 30.95 -1.99 -32.43
C LYS A 664 30.31 -1.13 -31.34
N ILE A 665 29.00 -0.92 -31.46
CA ILE A 665 28.13 -0.65 -30.30
C ILE A 665 27.72 -2.00 -29.75
N CYS A 666 28.15 -2.36 -28.54
CA CYS A 666 27.78 -3.64 -27.93
C CYS A 666 27.79 -3.60 -26.41
N LEU A 667 27.38 -4.72 -25.79
CA LEU A 667 27.50 -4.90 -24.35
C LEU A 667 28.89 -5.44 -24.01
N GLY A 668 29.50 -4.87 -22.96
CA GLY A 668 30.79 -5.28 -22.43
C GLY A 668 30.72 -5.70 -20.97
N SER A 669 31.77 -6.39 -20.53
CA SER A 669 32.03 -6.69 -19.11
C SER A 669 33.20 -5.86 -18.62
N MET A 670 33.08 -5.26 -17.45
CA MET A 670 34.12 -4.44 -16.84
C MET A 670 34.25 -4.77 -15.36
N PRO A 671 35.40 -5.31 -14.92
CA PRO A 671 35.66 -5.52 -13.50
C PRO A 671 35.55 -4.23 -12.70
N LYS A 672 34.92 -4.28 -11.53
CA LYS A 672 34.74 -3.09 -10.67
C LYS A 672 36.08 -2.41 -10.35
N SER A 673 37.16 -3.20 -10.23
CA SER A 673 38.54 -2.73 -10.00
C SER A 673 39.13 -1.91 -11.15
N ASP A 674 38.58 -2.02 -12.34
CA ASP A 674 39.05 -1.33 -13.53
C ASP A 674 38.29 -0.01 -13.81
N VAL A 675 37.32 0.33 -12.94
CA VAL A 675 36.61 1.60 -13.01
C VAL A 675 37.45 2.70 -12.35
N LEU A 676 37.78 3.74 -13.12
CA LEU A 676 38.48 4.92 -12.61
C LEU A 676 37.52 5.91 -11.95
N TYR A 677 36.39 6.21 -12.61
CA TYR A 677 35.34 7.10 -12.09
C TYR A 677 33.96 6.57 -12.49
N ILE A 678 32.99 6.73 -11.60
CA ILE A 678 31.57 6.58 -11.88
C ILE A 678 30.94 7.96 -11.68
N MET A 679 30.37 8.49 -12.75
CA MET A 679 29.99 9.89 -12.86
C MET A 679 28.56 10.03 -13.33
N LYS A 680 27.91 11.14 -12.95
CA LYS A 680 26.61 11.58 -13.47
C LYS A 680 26.55 13.09 -13.61
N PRO A 681 25.58 13.64 -14.37
CA PRO A 681 25.29 15.07 -14.33
C PRO A 681 24.88 15.49 -12.90
N LYS A 682 25.40 16.62 -12.40
CA LYS A 682 25.04 17.16 -11.07
C LYS A 682 23.53 17.42 -10.91
N ASN A 683 22.86 17.81 -12.00
CA ASN A 683 21.43 18.06 -12.00
C ASN A 683 20.57 16.78 -12.13
N TYR A 684 21.17 15.59 -12.22
CA TYR A 684 20.46 14.32 -12.26
C TYR A 684 20.24 13.75 -10.86
N ILE A 685 18.99 13.48 -10.46
CA ILE A 685 18.67 12.83 -9.19
C ILE A 685 18.47 11.33 -9.44
N VAL A 686 19.36 10.50 -8.86
CA VAL A 686 19.31 9.04 -9.00
C VAL A 686 18.21 8.45 -8.13
N GLN A 687 17.31 7.67 -8.72
CA GLN A 687 16.25 6.95 -8.00
C GLN A 687 16.77 5.63 -7.40
N GLU A 688 16.19 5.16 -6.29
CA GLU A 688 16.64 3.92 -5.63
C GLU A 688 16.48 2.68 -6.53
N GLU A 689 15.52 2.69 -7.46
CA GLU A 689 15.36 1.60 -8.44
C GLU A 689 16.48 1.57 -9.48
N GLU A 690 17.13 2.69 -9.78
CA GLU A 690 18.24 2.74 -10.73
C GLU A 690 19.54 2.19 -10.13
N LYS A 691 19.66 2.18 -8.80
CA LYS A 691 20.77 1.55 -8.08
C LYS A 691 20.67 0.02 -8.05
N LYS A 692 19.48 -0.52 -8.34
CA LYS A 692 19.25 -1.96 -8.48
C LYS A 692 19.71 -2.42 -9.88
N LEU A 693 21.00 -2.73 -9.98
CA LEU A 693 21.61 -3.18 -11.23
C LEU A 693 21.09 -4.57 -11.64
N PRO A 694 20.40 -4.69 -12.79
CA PRO A 694 19.90 -5.97 -13.29
C PRO A 694 21.05 -6.88 -13.71
N PHE A 695 20.77 -8.18 -13.75
CA PHE A 695 21.74 -9.19 -14.17
C PHE A 695 21.68 -9.42 -15.68
N TYR A 696 22.83 -9.48 -16.36
CA TYR A 696 22.92 -9.81 -17.79
C TYR A 696 23.89 -10.97 -18.06
N ASP A 697 23.47 -11.89 -18.93
CA ASP A 697 24.37 -12.81 -19.62
C ASP A 697 24.85 -12.17 -20.94
N ILE A 698 26.09 -11.69 -20.92
CA ILE A 698 26.69 -10.94 -22.03
C ILE A 698 26.93 -11.84 -23.25
N ASP A 699 27.22 -13.13 -23.03
CA ASP A 699 27.55 -14.07 -24.10
C ASP A 699 26.29 -14.49 -24.85
N GLU A 700 25.14 -14.59 -24.17
CA GLU A 700 23.84 -14.86 -24.80
C GLU A 700 23.36 -13.67 -25.64
N ILE A 701 23.45 -12.45 -25.10
CA ILE A 701 22.93 -11.24 -25.75
C ILE A 701 23.78 -10.80 -26.95
N ASN A 702 25.11 -10.96 -26.90
CA ASN A 702 25.98 -10.65 -28.03
C ASN A 702 25.99 -11.74 -29.13
N ASN A 703 25.53 -12.97 -28.84
CA ASN A 703 25.50 -14.09 -29.78
C ASN A 703 24.16 -14.31 -30.49
N SER A 704 23.10 -13.52 -30.20
CA SER A 704 21.84 -13.62 -30.96
C SER A 704 22.10 -13.26 -32.43
N LYS A 705 22.29 -14.29 -33.26
CA LYS A 705 22.44 -14.13 -34.71
C LYS A 705 21.17 -13.51 -35.27
N SER A 706 21.33 -12.40 -35.97
CA SER A 706 20.32 -11.73 -36.80
C SER A 706 19.49 -12.76 -37.59
N THR A 707 18.24 -12.95 -37.18
CA THR A 707 17.17 -13.30 -38.10
C THR A 707 16.63 -12.01 -38.70
N ARG A 708 16.42 -12.07 -40.02
CA ARG A 708 16.14 -10.96 -40.92
C ARG A 708 14.76 -10.35 -40.70
#